data_AF-H3NGQ9-F1
#
_entry.id   AF-H3NGQ9-F1
#
_cell.length_a   1.000
_cell.length_b   1.000
_cell.length_c   1.000
_cell.angle_alpha   90.00
_cell.angle_beta   90.00
_cell.angle_gamma   90.00
#
_symmetry.space_group_name_H-M   'P 1'
#
loop_
_entity.id
_entity.type
_entity.pdbx_description
1 polymer ?
#
loop_
_entity_poly.entity_id
_entity_poly.type
_entity_poly.pdbx_seq_one_letter_code
_entity_poly.pdbx_strand_id
1 'polypeptide(L)'
;MNTKSMRVLAAVAAGSMIVTPAVEAVEPQARKNETIYVTKDGNQVMDQTVSVWLNGDKGLKIKDRSDLKEIKNLETDEAVQTQDGYIQWNAQESDIYYQGVTDKQLPVDIQVQYQLDGQPVSFEDLQGQSGHLVITIEANNSTHEQVTLEGQNMTIYAPYLVVSEMTFADDQVKNIHADHAKIIKDGKNQIVASVLTPGMKENFADYLDEEYLDRFRDRLEIEMDVEDYQPTDIYAVITNEIFQDEASLASLDDLSDGVDQLTDNADKLVEASNQLKEGSERLNESIGDLSEGAVQLAKGSNQLKTGFGKLSNGFNGLPDKIKSIETAISQLTAGGAKLNSGIEQYTNGVNQINGNMTKLSQGALGLEKGASQLDEGLAQLNQATNTLREKTNSLSGNQEADFFATSLNQLQSGIDGLGQNIGPMAIGLAELNQGLNQLEEASNRLSQGIESLSQSSYSNSSSAGVVEDLNAKAAALEGLAASIESKDSEGLNSDEVYTLRSLAQGLYGQANALSASDQSPQALIAGLQELLAVSQQVTAGIQQASQGAGNLSSQVNQAEDQLVNASQELSNGISQIKEGMNSSALSKLQDSIAQLDDAATKLKAGSSQLKAGTEQNKQGVAKLAQGIQSLDGKSKDLRSGAQKLSDGLTQFQAQSKSLSELGDIKRKALDPMSKGINDLDQGMKELKEGSLKLKEGSETYVSKFKEFDEGLEKYKEDGIDQLTNKTQDLTKIKTILDHMQTMAQANNSFSGTTPEFETRSRIIEKIK
;
A
#
# COMPACT_ATOMS: atom_id res chain seq x y z
N MET A 1 -8.41 -104.40 43.63
CA MET A 1 -8.24 -102.94 43.51
C MET A 1 -8.88 -102.26 44.72
N ASN A 2 -8.18 -101.34 45.36
CA ASN A 2 -8.70 -100.60 46.51
C ASN A 2 -9.64 -99.49 46.02
N THR A 3 -10.82 -99.33 46.64
CA THR A 3 -11.94 -98.50 46.14
C THR A 3 -11.67 -96.98 46.13
N LYS A 4 -10.52 -96.53 46.65
CA LYS A 4 -10.14 -95.11 46.73
C LYS A 4 -9.27 -94.63 45.57
N SER A 5 -8.30 -95.42 45.08
CA SER A 5 -7.50 -95.08 43.89
C SER A 5 -8.37 -94.93 42.65
N MET A 6 -9.45 -95.72 42.59
CA MET A 6 -10.48 -95.61 41.56
C MET A 6 -11.26 -94.29 41.63
N ARG A 7 -11.34 -93.59 42.78
CA ARG A 7 -12.05 -92.31 42.91
C ARG A 7 -11.24 -91.11 42.44
N VAL A 8 -9.91 -91.17 42.49
CA VAL A 8 -9.02 -90.09 41.99
C VAL A 8 -8.91 -90.18 40.47
N LEU A 9 -8.67 -91.39 39.93
CA LEU A 9 -8.77 -91.65 38.49
C LEU A 9 -10.18 -91.36 37.94
N ALA A 10 -11.25 -91.70 38.68
CA ALA A 10 -12.62 -91.37 38.29
C ALA A 10 -12.94 -89.88 38.40
N ALA A 11 -12.28 -89.10 39.26
CA ALA A 11 -12.47 -87.65 39.33
C ALA A 11 -11.82 -86.94 38.13
N VAL A 12 -10.66 -87.43 37.66
CA VAL A 12 -10.04 -86.98 36.39
C VAL A 12 -10.88 -87.41 35.18
N ALA A 13 -11.47 -88.61 35.22
CA ALA A 13 -12.37 -89.12 34.18
C ALA A 13 -13.78 -88.48 34.17
N ALA A 14 -14.26 -87.94 35.30
CA ALA A 14 -15.58 -87.32 35.44
C ALA A 14 -15.58 -85.80 35.21
N GLY A 15 -14.40 -85.15 35.22
CA GLY A 15 -14.26 -83.72 34.95
C GLY A 15 -14.52 -83.30 33.50
N SER A 16 -14.67 -84.25 32.57
CA SER A 16 -14.90 -83.98 31.14
C SER A 16 -16.38 -83.92 30.72
N MET A 17 -17.33 -84.03 31.66
CA MET A 17 -18.74 -83.83 31.34
C MET A 17 -19.18 -82.39 31.62
N ILE A 18 -19.56 -81.70 30.54
CA ILE A 18 -20.30 -80.44 30.44
C ILE A 18 -19.43 -79.17 30.29
N VAL A 19 -19.07 -78.87 29.03
CA VAL A 19 -19.20 -77.52 28.45
C VAL A 19 -19.60 -77.70 26.98
N THR A 20 -20.69 -77.06 26.53
CA THR A 20 -21.05 -76.97 25.10
C THR A 20 -21.10 -75.51 24.68
N PRO A 21 -20.34 -75.06 23.69
CA PRO A 21 -20.69 -73.90 22.88
C PRO A 21 -21.52 -74.34 21.66
N ALA A 22 -22.43 -73.47 21.23
CA ALA A 22 -23.29 -73.67 20.07
C ALA A 22 -22.61 -73.13 18.81
N VAL A 23 -22.40 -73.99 17.80
CA VAL A 23 -22.09 -73.61 16.41
C VAL A 23 -22.78 -74.61 15.47
N GLU A 24 -23.32 -74.12 14.36
CA GLU A 24 -24.09 -74.88 13.35
C GLU A 24 -23.23 -75.93 12.62
N ALA A 25 -23.19 -77.14 13.15
CA ALA A 25 -22.85 -78.36 12.42
C ALA A 25 -23.95 -79.41 12.66
N VAL A 26 -24.05 -80.43 11.80
CA VAL A 26 -25.02 -81.54 11.95
C VAL A 26 -24.93 -82.08 13.37
N GLU A 27 -25.98 -81.89 14.19
CA GLU A 27 -25.94 -82.32 15.58
C GLU A 27 -25.65 -83.83 15.65
N PRO A 28 -24.63 -84.26 16.41
CA PRO A 28 -24.32 -85.67 16.56
C PRO A 28 -25.52 -86.37 17.17
N GLN A 29 -25.93 -87.50 16.59
CA GLN A 29 -27.11 -88.25 17.04
C GLN A 29 -26.84 -89.02 18.34
N ALA A 30 -25.56 -89.27 18.64
CA ALA A 30 -25.11 -90.00 19.83
C ALA A 30 -23.67 -89.66 20.20
N ARG A 31 -23.28 -89.97 21.43
CA ARG A 31 -21.91 -89.91 21.93
C ARG A 31 -21.30 -91.30 21.97
N LYS A 32 -20.04 -91.41 21.54
CA LYS A 32 -19.26 -92.64 21.62
C LYS A 32 -18.04 -92.40 22.51
N ASN A 33 -18.00 -93.05 23.66
CA ASN A 33 -16.88 -92.98 24.58
C ASN A 33 -16.13 -94.30 24.58
N GLU A 34 -14.84 -94.27 24.23
CA GLU A 34 -13.98 -95.44 24.22
C GLU A 34 -12.96 -95.36 25.35
N THR A 35 -12.89 -96.41 26.16
CA THR A 35 -11.85 -96.60 27.16
C THR A 35 -11.02 -97.83 26.81
N ILE A 36 -9.77 -97.60 26.43
CA ILE A 36 -8.83 -98.64 26.06
C ILE A 36 -8.06 -99.02 27.32
N TYR A 37 -8.35 -100.19 27.87
CA TYR A 37 -7.60 -100.74 28.99
C TYR A 37 -6.38 -101.50 28.46
N VAL A 38 -5.20 -101.04 28.84
CA VAL A 38 -3.92 -101.65 28.45
C VAL A 38 -3.25 -102.18 29.71
N THR A 39 -2.84 -103.44 29.70
CA THR A 39 -1.95 -103.96 30.74
C THR A 39 -0.57 -104.18 30.14
N LYS A 40 0.46 -103.64 30.79
CA LYS A 40 1.87 -103.82 30.43
C LYS A 40 2.61 -104.60 31.51
N ASP A 41 3.55 -105.43 31.08
CA ASP A 41 4.54 -106.09 31.92
C ASP A 41 5.93 -105.61 31.46
N GLY A 42 6.59 -104.82 32.30
CA GLY A 42 7.63 -103.89 31.88
C GLY A 42 7.11 -102.96 30.78
N ASN A 43 7.82 -102.92 29.65
CA ASN A 43 7.45 -102.11 28.49
C ASN A 43 6.68 -102.91 27.41
N GLN A 44 6.31 -104.17 27.70
CA GLN A 44 5.59 -105.02 26.75
C GLN A 44 4.08 -104.99 27.02
N VAL A 45 3.29 -104.72 25.98
CA VAL A 45 1.82 -104.79 26.03
C VAL A 45 1.37 -106.25 26.10
N MET A 46 0.61 -106.58 27.13
CA MET A 46 0.11 -107.94 27.39
C MET A 46 -1.36 -108.11 27.00
N ASP A 47 -2.18 -107.09 27.24
CA ASP A 47 -3.61 -107.06 26.90
C ASP A 47 -4.02 -105.66 26.47
N GLN A 48 -4.89 -105.59 25.46
CA GLN A 48 -5.52 -104.34 24.99
C GLN A 48 -7.00 -104.59 24.74
N THR A 49 -7.82 -104.20 25.71
CA THR A 49 -9.27 -104.33 25.64
C THR A 49 -9.90 -102.95 25.50
N VAL A 50 -10.68 -102.75 24.43
CA VAL A 50 -11.44 -101.52 24.20
C VAL A 50 -12.85 -101.72 24.73
N SER A 51 -13.22 -100.91 25.73
CA SER A 51 -14.59 -100.79 26.22
C SER A 51 -15.24 -99.57 25.59
N VAL A 52 -16.41 -99.76 24.98
CA VAL A 52 -17.13 -98.72 24.28
C VAL A 52 -18.48 -98.50 24.96
N TRP A 53 -18.77 -97.24 25.24
CA TRP A 53 -20.05 -96.75 25.72
C TRP A 53 -20.66 -95.82 24.68
N LEU A 54 -21.77 -96.23 24.11
CA LEU A 54 -22.59 -95.40 23.25
C LEU A 54 -23.75 -94.84 24.07
N ASN A 55 -23.98 -93.53 24.00
CA ASN A 55 -25.05 -92.84 24.71
C ASN A 55 -25.82 -91.93 23.74
N GLY A 56 -27.15 -92.01 23.74
CA GLY A 56 -28.00 -91.16 22.90
C GLY A 56 -29.48 -91.20 23.32
N ASP A 57 -30.35 -90.63 22.48
CA ASP A 57 -31.80 -90.63 22.71
C ASP A 57 -32.43 -92.04 22.67
N LYS A 58 -33.55 -92.25 23.37
CA LYS A 58 -34.25 -93.55 23.43
C LYS A 58 -34.74 -94.01 22.06
N GLY A 59 -34.55 -95.29 21.75
CA GLY A 59 -34.91 -95.89 20.45
C GLY A 59 -33.85 -95.72 19.38
N LEU A 60 -32.60 -95.59 19.79
CA LEU A 60 -31.45 -95.26 18.97
C LEU A 60 -31.19 -96.33 17.90
N LYS A 61 -31.16 -95.90 16.63
CA LYS A 61 -30.73 -96.70 15.48
C LYS A 61 -29.46 -96.08 14.92
N ILE A 62 -28.33 -96.62 15.34
CA ILE A 62 -27.02 -96.06 15.01
C ILE A 62 -26.14 -97.11 14.36
N LYS A 63 -25.36 -96.64 13.39
CA LYS A 63 -24.39 -97.46 12.67
C LYS A 63 -23.00 -97.14 13.20
N ASP A 64 -22.55 -98.00 14.10
CA ASP A 64 -21.28 -97.81 14.78
C ASP A 64 -20.14 -98.48 14.02
N ARG A 65 -19.08 -97.72 13.70
CA ARG A 65 -17.89 -98.26 13.04
C ARG A 65 -17.01 -98.92 14.09
N SER A 66 -16.67 -100.18 13.88
CA SER A 66 -15.80 -100.92 14.80
C SER A 66 -14.93 -101.92 14.04
N ASP A 67 -13.62 -101.81 14.22
CA ASP A 67 -12.63 -102.79 13.76
C ASP A 67 -12.11 -103.70 14.88
N LEU A 68 -12.73 -103.63 16.07
CA LEU A 68 -12.43 -104.52 17.19
C LEU A 68 -12.70 -105.99 16.86
N LYS A 69 -11.91 -106.86 17.49
CA LYS A 69 -12.04 -108.32 17.43
C LYS A 69 -12.71 -108.83 18.71
N GLU A 70 -13.29 -110.04 18.65
CA GLU A 70 -13.89 -110.71 19.82
C GLU A 70 -14.94 -109.84 20.57
N ILE A 71 -15.81 -109.17 19.81
CA ILE A 71 -16.73 -108.18 20.36
C ILE A 71 -17.83 -108.85 21.19
N LYS A 72 -18.07 -108.33 22.39
CA LYS A 72 -19.05 -108.80 23.36
C LYS A 72 -19.90 -107.66 23.89
N ASN A 73 -21.23 -107.83 23.87
CA ASN A 73 -22.14 -106.93 24.55
C ASN A 73 -22.05 -107.15 26.08
N LEU A 74 -21.86 -106.07 26.84
CA LEU A 74 -21.63 -106.16 28.29
C LEU A 74 -22.90 -106.31 29.12
N GLU A 75 -24.07 -106.00 28.56
CA GLU A 75 -25.36 -106.14 29.24
C GLU A 75 -25.97 -107.53 29.03
N THR A 76 -25.89 -108.05 27.80
CA THR A 76 -26.50 -109.35 27.44
C THR A 76 -25.51 -110.52 27.48
N ASP A 77 -24.20 -110.23 27.57
CA ASP A 77 -23.11 -111.20 27.48
C ASP A 77 -23.00 -111.88 26.09
N GLU A 78 -23.73 -111.39 25.08
CA GLU A 78 -23.77 -111.97 23.74
C GLU A 78 -22.62 -111.51 22.83
N ALA A 79 -22.15 -112.40 21.96
CA ALA A 79 -21.16 -112.07 20.94
C ALA A 79 -21.77 -111.19 19.84
N VAL A 80 -21.09 -110.11 19.47
CA VAL A 80 -21.53 -109.16 18.45
C VAL A 80 -20.66 -109.31 17.21
N GLN A 81 -21.28 -109.43 16.04
CA GLN A 81 -20.57 -109.56 14.76
C GLN A 81 -20.65 -108.26 13.97
N THR A 82 -19.55 -107.88 13.34
CA THR A 82 -19.51 -106.72 12.43
C THR A 82 -19.93 -107.13 11.02
N GLN A 83 -20.63 -106.24 10.32
CA GLN A 83 -20.92 -106.33 8.88
C GLN A 83 -20.23 -105.18 8.17
N ASP A 84 -19.27 -105.49 7.29
CA ASP A 84 -18.45 -104.52 6.57
C ASP A 84 -17.78 -103.47 7.47
N GLY A 85 -17.34 -103.89 8.67
CA GLY A 85 -16.69 -103.01 9.67
C GLY A 85 -17.66 -102.17 10.50
N TYR A 86 -18.95 -102.50 10.49
CA TYR A 86 -19.97 -101.80 11.28
C TYR A 86 -20.78 -102.75 12.16
N ILE A 87 -21.16 -102.24 13.33
CA ILE A 87 -22.15 -102.83 14.23
C ILE A 87 -23.46 -102.06 14.05
N GLN A 88 -24.54 -102.79 13.82
CA GLN A 88 -25.88 -102.21 13.69
C GLN A 88 -26.59 -102.33 15.03
N TRP A 89 -26.76 -101.22 15.72
CA TRP A 89 -27.49 -101.18 16.99
C TRP A 89 -28.93 -100.76 16.76
N ASN A 90 -29.86 -101.52 17.33
CA ASN A 90 -31.28 -101.20 17.38
C ASN A 90 -31.73 -101.31 18.84
N ALA A 91 -31.26 -100.36 19.66
CA ALA A 91 -31.44 -100.39 21.09
C ALA A 91 -32.78 -99.75 21.49
N GLN A 92 -33.47 -100.36 22.45
CA GLN A 92 -34.62 -99.74 23.11
C GLN A 92 -34.20 -98.75 24.21
N GLU A 93 -33.00 -98.95 24.76
CA GLU A 93 -32.39 -98.13 25.81
C GLU A 93 -31.51 -97.01 25.23
N SER A 94 -31.16 -96.04 26.07
CA SER A 94 -30.32 -94.87 25.73
C SER A 94 -28.82 -95.19 25.71
N ASP A 95 -28.42 -96.29 26.36
CA ASP A 95 -27.04 -96.64 26.62
C ASP A 95 -26.73 -98.02 26.05
N ILE A 96 -25.57 -98.17 25.43
CA ILE A 96 -25.07 -99.44 24.92
C ILE A 96 -23.62 -99.60 25.37
N TYR A 97 -23.34 -100.72 26.02
CA TYR A 97 -22.00 -101.09 26.46
C TYR A 97 -21.53 -102.34 25.75
N TYR A 98 -20.39 -102.25 25.09
CA TYR A 98 -19.74 -103.41 24.48
C TYR A 98 -18.24 -103.32 24.62
N GLN A 99 -17.55 -104.45 24.54
CA GLN A 99 -16.09 -104.49 24.56
C GLN A 99 -15.55 -105.38 23.46
N GLY A 100 -14.29 -105.19 23.08
CA GLY A 100 -13.55 -106.07 22.18
C GLY A 100 -12.05 -105.88 22.35
N VAL A 101 -11.25 -106.65 21.62
CA VAL A 101 -9.78 -106.55 21.64
C VAL A 101 -9.27 -105.85 20.38
N THR A 102 -8.12 -105.18 20.49
CA THR A 102 -7.46 -104.46 19.39
C THR A 102 -5.97 -104.77 19.35
N ASP A 103 -5.38 -104.74 18.15
CA ASP A 103 -3.94 -104.84 17.90
C ASP A 103 -3.35 -103.52 17.36
N LYS A 104 -4.10 -102.42 17.47
CA LYS A 104 -3.60 -101.09 17.08
C LYS A 104 -2.50 -100.61 18.00
N GLN A 105 -1.50 -99.97 17.38
CA GLN A 105 -0.42 -99.31 18.10
C GLN A 105 -0.97 -98.14 18.93
N LEU A 106 -0.43 -97.97 20.13
CA LEU A 106 -0.81 -96.88 21.02
C LEU A 106 -0.24 -95.55 20.49
N PRO A 107 -1.04 -94.47 20.46
CA PRO A 107 -0.62 -93.17 19.93
C PRO A 107 0.49 -92.54 20.78
N VAL A 108 0.48 -92.83 22.07
CA VAL A 108 1.55 -92.50 23.02
C VAL A 108 2.00 -93.80 23.67
N ASP A 109 3.30 -94.05 23.64
CA ASP A 109 3.91 -95.18 24.34
C ASP A 109 4.54 -94.72 25.66
N ILE A 110 4.02 -95.23 26.77
CA ILE A 110 4.61 -95.00 28.09
C ILE A 110 5.66 -96.06 28.38
N GLN A 111 6.88 -95.60 28.62
CA GLN A 111 8.03 -96.43 28.99
C GLN A 111 8.44 -96.14 30.43
N VAL A 112 8.72 -97.20 31.16
CA VAL A 112 9.11 -97.14 32.56
C VAL A 112 10.48 -97.75 32.74
N GLN A 113 11.34 -97.06 33.49
CA GLN A 113 12.67 -97.52 33.85
C GLN A 113 12.87 -97.39 35.35
N TYR A 114 13.42 -98.44 35.95
CA TYR A 114 13.74 -98.47 37.37
C TYR A 114 15.26 -98.56 37.57
N GLN A 115 15.79 -97.77 38.51
CA GLN A 115 17.18 -97.84 38.94
C GLN A 115 17.25 -97.92 40.46
N LEU A 116 17.94 -98.92 41.00
CA LEU A 116 18.22 -99.03 42.43
C LEU A 116 19.72 -98.80 42.66
N ASP A 117 20.05 -97.84 43.51
CA ASP A 117 21.43 -97.40 43.79
C ASP A 117 22.22 -97.07 42.50
N GLY A 118 21.53 -96.49 41.52
CA GLY A 118 22.08 -96.09 40.22
C GLY A 118 22.35 -97.25 39.25
N GLN A 119 21.86 -98.47 39.54
CA GLN A 119 21.92 -99.60 38.61
C GLN A 119 20.52 -99.94 38.08
N PRO A 120 20.35 -100.20 36.78
CA PRO A 120 19.09 -100.66 36.22
C PRO A 120 18.59 -101.95 36.90
N VAL A 121 17.31 -101.99 37.24
CA VAL A 121 16.67 -103.13 37.92
C VAL A 121 15.31 -103.42 37.27
N SER A 122 14.89 -104.69 37.26
CA SER A 122 13.57 -105.08 36.76
C SER A 122 12.48 -104.87 37.81
N PHE A 123 11.21 -104.77 37.39
CA PHE A 123 10.09 -104.62 38.33
C PHE A 123 9.99 -105.79 39.32
N GLU A 124 10.21 -107.02 38.87
CA GLU A 124 10.16 -108.22 39.72
C GLU A 124 11.32 -108.24 40.74
N ASP A 125 12.52 -107.80 40.33
CA ASP A 125 13.72 -107.82 41.17
C ASP A 125 13.71 -106.76 42.27
N LEU A 126 12.82 -105.77 42.19
CA LEU A 126 12.64 -104.75 43.23
C LEU A 126 11.95 -105.30 44.49
N GLN A 127 11.32 -106.47 44.42
CA GLN A 127 10.59 -107.04 45.55
C GLN A 127 11.51 -107.34 46.74
N GLY A 128 11.22 -106.72 47.89
CA GLY A 128 11.97 -106.86 49.14
C GLY A 128 13.31 -106.13 49.17
N GLN A 129 13.64 -105.35 48.12
CA GLN A 129 14.89 -104.60 48.07
C GLN A 129 14.85 -103.34 48.94
N SER A 130 16.02 -102.84 49.29
CA SER A 130 16.19 -101.58 50.03
C SER A 130 17.35 -100.79 49.43
N GLY A 131 17.20 -99.47 49.30
CA GLY A 131 18.19 -98.60 48.64
C GLY A 131 17.56 -97.31 48.12
N HIS A 132 18.29 -96.59 47.27
CA HIS A 132 17.78 -95.39 46.60
C HIS A 132 17.18 -95.76 45.24
N LEU A 133 15.87 -95.60 45.08
CA LEU A 133 15.11 -95.95 43.89
C LEU A 133 14.79 -94.71 43.06
N VAL A 134 15.13 -94.76 41.78
CA VAL A 134 14.69 -93.79 40.77
C VAL A 134 13.75 -94.48 39.79
N ILE A 135 12.56 -93.91 39.59
CA ILE A 135 11.56 -94.33 38.62
C ILE A 135 11.45 -93.25 37.56
N THR A 136 11.80 -93.59 36.32
CA THR A 136 11.61 -92.72 35.17
C THR A 136 10.40 -93.19 34.37
N ILE A 137 9.46 -92.27 34.12
CA ILE A 137 8.31 -92.48 33.24
C ILE A 137 8.45 -91.53 32.05
N GLU A 138 8.58 -92.09 30.85
CA GLU A 138 8.68 -91.35 29.60
C GLU A 138 7.46 -91.65 28.72
N ALA A 139 6.81 -90.60 28.23
CA ALA A 139 5.69 -90.69 27.31
C ALA A 139 6.14 -90.28 25.92
N ASN A 140 6.16 -91.24 24.98
CA ASN A 140 6.63 -90.99 23.61
C ASN A 140 5.43 -90.89 22.66
N ASN A 141 5.20 -89.71 22.10
CA ASN A 141 4.12 -89.50 21.14
C ASN A 141 4.56 -89.89 19.73
N SER A 142 3.88 -90.87 19.14
CA SER A 142 4.16 -91.37 17.79
C SER A 142 3.22 -90.80 16.73
N THR A 143 2.21 -90.03 17.16
CA THR A 143 1.19 -89.48 16.28
C THR A 143 1.59 -88.07 15.86
N HIS A 144 2.06 -87.92 14.63
CA HIS A 144 2.50 -86.64 14.10
C HIS A 144 2.20 -86.50 12.60
N GLU A 145 2.24 -85.27 12.09
CA GLU A 145 2.18 -84.98 10.66
C GLU A 145 3.27 -83.97 10.24
N GLN A 146 3.60 -83.94 8.95
CA GLN A 146 4.53 -82.94 8.40
C GLN A 146 3.72 -81.79 7.80
N VAL A 147 3.98 -80.57 8.26
CA VAL A 147 3.32 -79.35 7.80
C VAL A 147 4.36 -78.39 7.25
N THR A 148 4.03 -77.74 6.13
CA THR A 148 4.85 -76.66 5.57
C THR A 148 4.27 -75.32 6.01
N LEU A 149 4.96 -74.62 6.92
CA LEU A 149 4.65 -73.25 7.32
C LEU A 149 5.72 -72.31 6.76
N GLU A 150 5.30 -71.29 6.00
CA GLU A 150 6.19 -70.29 5.37
C GLU A 150 7.38 -70.89 4.58
N GLY A 151 7.18 -72.06 3.97
CA GLY A 151 8.22 -72.74 3.19
C GLY A 151 9.20 -73.58 4.00
N GLN A 152 9.01 -73.70 5.31
CA GLN A 152 9.76 -74.60 6.19
C GLN A 152 8.91 -75.82 6.57
N ASN A 153 9.50 -77.01 6.52
CA ASN A 153 8.83 -78.24 6.94
C ASN A 153 9.03 -78.42 8.44
N MET A 154 7.93 -78.53 9.18
CA MET A 154 7.92 -78.83 10.60
C MET A 154 7.07 -80.07 10.88
N THR A 155 7.42 -80.77 11.95
CA THR A 155 6.64 -81.90 12.45
C THR A 155 5.71 -81.41 13.55
N ILE A 156 4.40 -81.58 13.36
CA ILE A 156 3.38 -81.26 14.36
C ILE A 156 2.90 -82.57 14.98
N TYR A 157 2.98 -82.68 16.30
CA TYR A 157 2.51 -83.83 17.08
C TYR A 157 1.05 -83.65 17.50
N ALA A 158 0.31 -84.75 17.54
CA ALA A 158 -1.07 -84.77 18.02
C ALA A 158 -1.09 -84.41 19.52
N PRO A 159 -2.07 -83.63 19.98
CA PRO A 159 -2.10 -83.22 21.36
C PRO A 159 -2.63 -84.33 22.26
N TYR A 160 -1.73 -84.94 23.04
CA TYR A 160 -2.07 -85.90 24.08
C TYR A 160 -1.66 -85.39 25.46
N LEU A 161 -2.52 -85.68 26.43
CA LEU A 161 -2.29 -85.51 27.84
C LEU A 161 -2.09 -86.89 28.47
N VAL A 162 -1.01 -87.09 29.19
CA VAL A 162 -0.76 -88.30 29.99
C VAL A 162 -0.80 -87.94 31.46
N VAL A 163 -1.79 -88.45 32.17
CA VAL A 163 -1.89 -88.30 33.62
C VAL A 163 -1.40 -89.59 34.26
N SER A 164 -0.24 -89.57 34.91
CA SER A 164 0.33 -90.74 35.60
C SER A 164 0.13 -90.63 37.11
N GLU A 165 -0.18 -91.76 37.74
CA GLU A 165 -0.37 -91.91 39.19
C GLU A 165 0.36 -93.17 39.70
N MET A 166 1.14 -93.00 40.76
CA MET A 166 1.73 -94.09 41.55
C MET A 166 1.33 -93.93 43.01
N THR A 167 1.03 -95.05 43.67
CA THR A 167 0.68 -95.06 45.10
C THR A 167 1.65 -95.95 45.86
N PHE A 168 2.44 -95.36 46.74
CA PHE A 168 3.43 -96.05 47.55
C PHE A 168 2.97 -96.23 49.00
N ALA A 169 3.43 -97.28 49.68
CA ALA A 169 3.19 -97.51 51.10
C ALA A 169 4.13 -96.64 51.96
N ASP A 170 3.58 -95.83 52.86
CA ASP A 170 4.32 -94.83 53.66
C ASP A 170 5.37 -95.44 54.60
N ASP A 171 5.22 -96.70 54.98
CA ASP A 171 6.19 -97.44 55.78
C ASP A 171 7.37 -98.01 54.96
N GLN A 172 7.23 -98.11 53.64
CA GLN A 172 8.25 -98.66 52.73
C GLN A 172 9.03 -97.61 51.95
N VAL A 173 8.51 -96.38 51.81
CA VAL A 173 9.18 -95.32 51.04
C VAL A 173 9.37 -94.04 51.86
N LYS A 174 10.54 -93.43 51.74
CA LYS A 174 10.91 -92.17 52.40
C LYS A 174 11.52 -91.21 51.38
N ASN A 175 11.49 -89.91 51.69
CA ASN A 175 12.14 -88.87 50.89
C ASN A 175 11.72 -88.81 49.41
N ILE A 176 10.43 -89.03 49.10
CA ILE A 176 9.95 -88.93 47.72
C ILE A 176 10.17 -87.52 47.19
N HIS A 177 10.90 -87.41 46.09
CA HIS A 177 11.11 -86.21 45.32
C HIS A 177 10.74 -86.47 43.86
N ALA A 178 9.97 -85.57 43.27
CA ALA A 178 9.56 -85.66 41.88
C ALA A 178 9.29 -84.25 41.37
N ASP A 179 10.13 -83.79 40.45
CA ASP A 179 9.93 -82.48 39.83
C ASP A 179 8.66 -82.50 38.99
N HIS A 180 7.87 -81.43 39.12
CA HIS A 180 6.61 -81.24 38.39
C HIS A 180 5.52 -82.29 38.63
N ALA A 181 5.64 -83.10 39.68
CA ALA A 181 4.56 -83.94 40.18
C ALA A 181 3.94 -83.39 41.47
N LYS A 182 2.69 -83.78 41.72
CA LYS A 182 2.02 -83.56 43.00
C LYS A 182 2.18 -84.78 43.88
N ILE A 183 2.87 -84.61 45.00
CA ILE A 183 2.98 -85.64 46.05
C ILE A 183 1.92 -85.37 47.11
N ILE A 184 1.10 -86.38 47.40
CA ILE A 184 -0.03 -86.30 48.34
C ILE A 184 0.08 -87.45 49.34
N LYS A 185 0.09 -87.14 50.64
CA LYS A 185 0.03 -88.15 51.70
C LYS A 185 -1.42 -88.41 52.12
N ASP A 186 -1.92 -89.62 51.89
CA ASP A 186 -3.25 -90.08 52.30
C ASP A 186 -3.14 -91.28 53.26
N GLY A 187 -3.24 -91.02 54.56
CA GLY A 187 -3.18 -92.04 55.60
C GLY A 187 -1.84 -92.79 55.61
N LYS A 188 -1.86 -94.05 55.17
CA LYS A 188 -0.67 -94.93 55.09
C LYS A 188 -0.06 -94.98 53.67
N ASN A 189 -0.52 -94.13 52.76
CA ASN A 189 -0.05 -94.11 51.38
C ASN A 189 0.53 -92.73 51.01
N GLN A 190 1.50 -92.72 50.11
CA GLN A 190 1.98 -91.53 49.42
C GLN A 190 1.66 -91.68 47.93
N ILE A 191 0.90 -90.75 47.37
CA ILE A 191 0.49 -90.73 45.96
C ILE A 191 1.34 -89.71 45.22
N VAL A 192 1.94 -90.10 44.11
CA VAL A 192 2.63 -89.21 43.18
C VAL A 192 1.81 -89.15 41.91
N ALA A 193 1.31 -87.97 41.57
CA ALA A 193 0.54 -87.74 40.35
C ALA A 193 1.21 -86.67 39.48
N SER A 194 1.35 -86.92 38.18
CA SER A 194 1.94 -85.98 37.23
C SER A 194 1.13 -85.88 35.95
N VAL A 195 1.39 -84.83 35.19
CA VAL A 195 0.82 -84.57 33.86
C VAL A 195 1.97 -84.39 32.88
N LEU A 196 1.99 -85.20 31.83
CA LEU A 196 2.92 -85.12 30.71
C LEU A 196 2.15 -84.74 29.43
N THR A 197 2.81 -84.01 28.54
CA THR A 197 2.27 -83.45 27.28
C THR A 197 3.23 -83.76 26.13
N PRO A 198 3.38 -85.04 25.74
CA PRO A 198 4.40 -85.44 24.80
C PRO A 198 4.15 -84.89 23.39
N GLY A 199 5.17 -84.29 22.79
CA GLY A 199 5.09 -83.61 21.48
C GLY A 199 4.67 -82.14 21.53
N MET A 200 4.19 -81.62 22.68
CA MET A 200 3.77 -80.21 22.76
C MET A 200 4.94 -79.23 22.74
N LYS A 201 6.10 -79.60 23.31
CA LYS A 201 7.28 -78.72 23.34
C LYS A 201 7.79 -78.47 21.91
N GLU A 202 7.80 -79.51 21.09
CA GLU A 202 8.22 -79.50 19.70
C GLU A 202 7.30 -78.64 18.83
N ASN A 203 5.98 -78.71 19.07
CA ASN A 203 5.00 -77.94 18.30
C ASN A 203 5.22 -76.42 18.40
N PHE A 204 5.77 -75.93 19.51
CA PHE A 204 5.90 -74.50 19.79
C PHE A 204 7.34 -73.99 19.95
N ALA A 205 8.34 -74.83 19.66
CA ALA A 205 9.75 -74.57 19.99
C ALA A 205 10.30 -73.23 19.44
N ASP A 206 9.84 -72.84 18.24
CA ASP A 206 10.29 -71.60 17.57
C ASP A 206 9.38 -70.39 17.85
N TYR A 207 8.29 -70.57 18.61
CA TYR A 207 7.23 -69.57 18.77
C TYR A 207 6.94 -69.17 20.22
N LEU A 208 7.40 -69.96 21.19
CA LEU A 208 7.29 -69.66 22.61
C LEU A 208 8.67 -69.54 23.25
N ASP A 209 8.80 -68.61 24.19
CA ASP A 209 10.03 -68.48 24.98
C ASP A 209 10.29 -69.78 25.79
N GLU A 210 11.58 -70.04 26.07
CA GLU A 210 12.04 -71.25 26.77
C GLU A 210 11.34 -71.47 28.12
N GLU A 211 10.99 -70.40 28.83
CA GLU A 211 10.23 -70.44 30.09
C GLU A 211 8.84 -71.11 29.94
N TYR A 212 8.16 -70.89 28.82
CA TYR A 212 6.85 -71.50 28.55
C TYR A 212 6.98 -72.90 27.99
N LEU A 213 7.95 -73.13 27.11
CA LEU A 213 8.26 -74.46 26.57
C LEU A 213 8.59 -75.46 27.67
N ASP A 214 9.17 -74.97 28.77
CA ASP A 214 9.49 -75.79 29.92
C ASP A 214 8.29 -76.31 30.73
N ARG A 215 7.09 -75.87 30.38
CA ARG A 215 5.86 -76.43 30.96
C ARG A 215 5.39 -77.67 30.21
N PHE A 216 5.87 -77.87 28.98
CA PHE A 216 5.57 -79.06 28.19
C PHE A 216 6.65 -80.12 28.45
N ARG A 217 6.26 -81.21 29.10
CA ARG A 217 7.15 -82.28 29.53
C ARG A 217 6.63 -83.62 29.05
N ASP A 218 7.53 -84.47 28.58
CA ASP A 218 7.28 -85.85 28.16
C ASP A 218 7.85 -86.87 29.16
N ARG A 219 8.61 -86.41 30.16
CA ARG A 219 9.33 -87.23 31.13
C ARG A 219 9.02 -86.82 32.57
N LEU A 220 8.82 -87.81 33.44
CA LEU A 220 8.75 -87.68 34.90
C LEU A 220 9.84 -88.54 35.54
N GLU A 221 10.54 -87.98 36.52
CA GLU A 221 11.49 -88.71 37.36
C GLU A 221 11.04 -88.64 38.82
N ILE A 222 10.95 -89.81 39.47
CA ILE A 222 10.56 -89.94 40.87
C ILE A 222 11.73 -90.62 41.61
N GLU A 223 12.33 -89.90 42.54
CA GLU A 223 13.40 -90.37 43.39
C GLU A 223 12.87 -90.64 44.81
N MET A 224 13.27 -91.74 45.42
CA MET A 224 12.88 -92.07 46.79
C MET A 224 13.84 -93.07 47.44
N ASP A 225 13.85 -93.12 48.77
CA ASP A 225 14.52 -94.18 49.52
C ASP A 225 13.51 -95.28 49.86
N VAL A 226 13.85 -96.54 49.59
CA VAL A 226 12.96 -97.69 49.79
C VAL A 226 13.49 -98.70 50.81
N GLU A 227 12.61 -99.32 51.59
CA GLU A 227 12.91 -100.31 52.64
C GLU A 227 11.90 -101.47 52.57
N ASP A 228 12.38 -102.71 52.41
CA ASP A 228 11.55 -103.92 52.15
C ASP A 228 10.46 -103.68 51.08
N TYR A 229 10.87 -103.09 49.95
CA TYR A 229 9.97 -102.47 48.99
C TYR A 229 9.05 -103.48 48.30
N GLN A 230 7.76 -103.16 48.21
CA GLN A 230 6.82 -103.88 47.35
C GLN A 230 6.48 -102.99 46.14
N PRO A 231 6.96 -103.35 44.93
CA PRO A 231 6.70 -102.59 43.72
C PRO A 231 5.21 -102.39 43.48
N THR A 232 4.86 -101.17 43.10
CA THR A 232 3.46 -100.76 42.89
C THR A 232 3.23 -100.45 41.43
N ASP A 233 2.10 -100.93 40.91
CA ASP A 233 1.70 -100.68 39.53
C ASP A 233 1.56 -99.18 39.24
N ILE A 234 1.98 -98.76 38.05
CA ILE A 234 1.74 -97.40 37.54
C ILE A 234 0.39 -97.38 36.83
N TYR A 235 -0.41 -96.37 37.13
CA TYR A 235 -1.65 -96.11 36.40
C TYR A 235 -1.47 -94.84 35.58
N ALA A 236 -1.70 -94.92 34.27
CA ALA A 236 -1.63 -93.75 33.40
C ALA A 236 -2.90 -93.61 32.56
N VAL A 237 -3.40 -92.38 32.43
CA VAL A 237 -4.52 -92.03 31.55
C VAL A 237 -3.98 -91.18 30.42
N ILE A 238 -4.10 -91.66 29.19
CA ILE A 238 -3.71 -90.95 27.96
C ILE A 238 -4.98 -90.47 27.27
N THR A 239 -5.08 -89.18 26.99
CA THR A 239 -6.28 -88.61 26.35
C THR A 239 -5.95 -87.40 25.49
N ASN A 240 -6.67 -87.24 24.38
CA ASN A 240 -6.67 -86.02 23.57
C ASN A 240 -8.03 -85.29 23.62
N GLU A 241 -8.94 -85.72 24.51
CA GLU A 241 -10.34 -85.28 24.52
C GLU A 241 -10.50 -83.76 24.71
N ILE A 242 -9.56 -83.11 25.39
CA ILE A 242 -9.61 -81.67 25.70
C ILE A 242 -9.23 -80.78 24.50
N PHE A 243 -8.69 -81.37 23.43
CA PHE A 243 -8.18 -80.64 22.26
C PHE A 243 -9.10 -80.73 21.03
N GLN A 244 -10.31 -81.27 21.20
CA GLN A 244 -11.21 -81.54 20.09
C GLN A 244 -12.22 -80.39 19.80
N ASP A 245 -12.37 -79.40 20.69
CA ASP A 245 -13.39 -78.33 20.62
C ASP A 245 -12.92 -77.09 19.81
N GLU A 246 -13.71 -76.57 18.86
CA GLU A 246 -13.34 -75.49 17.88
C GLU A 246 -13.31 -74.05 18.44
N ALA A 247 -14.03 -73.76 19.51
CA ALA A 247 -14.30 -72.38 19.93
C ALA A 247 -13.08 -71.61 20.49
N SER A 248 -11.95 -72.26 20.77
CA SER A 248 -10.80 -71.63 21.42
C SER A 248 -9.89 -70.81 20.50
N LEU A 249 -10.05 -70.90 19.17
CA LEU A 249 -9.06 -70.37 18.21
C LEU A 249 -9.54 -69.16 17.39
N ALA A 250 -10.85 -68.90 17.31
CA ALA A 250 -11.41 -67.80 16.50
C ALA A 250 -11.08 -66.39 17.03
N SER A 251 -10.84 -66.22 18.34
CA SER A 251 -10.51 -64.91 18.93
C SER A 251 -9.13 -64.37 18.52
N LEU A 252 -8.29 -65.18 17.89
CA LEU A 252 -6.98 -64.76 17.40
C LEU A 252 -7.07 -64.02 16.05
N ASP A 253 -8.11 -64.31 15.25
CA ASP A 253 -8.34 -63.63 13.97
C ASP A 253 -8.79 -62.18 14.18
N ASP A 254 -9.77 -61.98 15.06
CA ASP A 254 -10.26 -60.63 15.42
C ASP A 254 -9.13 -59.74 15.96
N LEU A 255 -8.16 -60.32 16.67
CA LEU A 255 -7.01 -59.59 17.20
C LEU A 255 -6.01 -59.21 16.09
N SER A 256 -5.71 -60.13 15.16
CA SER A 256 -4.85 -59.84 14.00
C SER A 256 -5.46 -58.74 13.12
N ASP A 257 -6.73 -58.90 12.75
CA ASP A 257 -7.45 -57.94 11.92
C ASP A 257 -7.53 -56.55 12.58
N GLY A 258 -7.73 -56.50 13.90
CA GLY A 258 -7.74 -55.26 14.66
C GLY A 258 -6.39 -54.53 14.66
N VAL A 259 -5.29 -55.27 14.67
CA VAL A 259 -3.92 -54.72 14.66
C VAL A 259 -3.52 -54.26 13.26
N ASP A 260 -3.92 -54.97 12.22
CA ASP A 260 -3.74 -54.55 10.83
C ASP A 260 -4.49 -53.25 10.54
N GLN A 261 -5.76 -53.16 10.97
CA GLN A 261 -6.55 -51.92 10.85
C GLN A 261 -5.92 -50.75 11.62
N LEU A 262 -5.35 -51.01 12.80
CA LEU A 262 -4.65 -49.99 13.57
C LEU A 262 -3.41 -49.47 12.82
N THR A 263 -2.66 -50.39 12.19
CA THR A 263 -1.48 -50.07 11.36
C THR A 263 -1.84 -49.20 10.16
N ASP A 264 -2.83 -49.63 9.37
CA ASP A 264 -3.31 -48.90 8.20
C ASP A 264 -3.78 -47.48 8.55
N ASN A 265 -4.45 -47.33 9.70
CA ASN A 265 -4.92 -46.01 10.15
C ASN A 265 -3.78 -45.13 10.66
N ALA A 266 -2.74 -45.71 11.25
CA ALA A 266 -1.55 -44.98 11.66
C ALA A 266 -0.73 -44.49 10.46
N ASP A 267 -0.59 -45.31 9.41
CA ASP A 267 0.04 -44.91 8.14
C ASP A 267 -0.67 -43.71 7.53
N LYS A 268 -2.00 -43.76 7.42
CA LYS A 268 -2.81 -42.65 6.91
C LYS A 268 -2.65 -41.39 7.76
N LEU A 269 -2.55 -41.54 9.08
CA LEU A 269 -2.38 -40.41 9.99
C LEU A 269 -1.00 -39.75 9.82
N VAL A 270 0.06 -40.54 9.65
CA VAL A 270 1.41 -40.03 9.35
C VAL A 270 1.45 -39.34 7.98
N GLU A 271 0.83 -39.92 6.96
CA GLU A 271 0.74 -39.29 5.64
C GLU A 271 0.01 -37.95 5.69
N ALA A 272 -1.14 -37.90 6.38
CA ALA A 272 -1.90 -36.66 6.57
C ALA A 272 -1.12 -35.60 7.37
N SER A 273 -0.34 -36.03 8.39
CA SER A 273 0.55 -35.14 9.16
C SER A 273 1.62 -34.52 8.26
N ASN A 274 2.25 -35.31 7.40
CA ASN A 274 3.23 -34.84 6.43
C ASN A 274 2.64 -33.83 5.43
N GLN A 275 1.45 -34.07 4.91
CA GLN A 275 0.77 -33.10 4.03
C GLN A 275 0.47 -31.78 4.76
N LEU A 276 0.05 -31.85 6.03
CA LEU A 276 -0.20 -30.67 6.85
C LEU A 276 1.09 -29.91 7.14
N LYS A 277 2.22 -30.59 7.34
CA LYS A 277 3.56 -30.01 7.49
C LYS A 277 3.94 -29.17 6.27
N GLU A 278 3.87 -29.75 5.08
CA GLU A 278 4.19 -29.07 3.81
C GLU A 278 3.29 -27.85 3.59
N GLY A 279 1.99 -27.98 3.86
CA GLY A 279 1.05 -26.87 3.79
C GLY A 279 1.39 -25.75 4.78
N SER A 280 1.83 -26.11 5.98
CA SER A 280 2.22 -25.17 7.04
C SER A 280 3.51 -24.43 6.72
N GLU A 281 4.51 -25.11 6.15
CA GLU A 281 5.76 -24.50 5.68
C GLU A 281 5.51 -23.49 4.56
N ARG A 282 4.69 -23.85 3.56
CA ARG A 282 4.30 -22.93 2.47
C ARG A 282 3.53 -21.69 2.97
N LEU A 283 2.65 -21.88 3.96
CA LEU A 283 1.95 -20.77 4.60
C LEU A 283 2.94 -19.85 5.33
N ASN A 284 3.91 -20.43 6.04
CA ASN A 284 4.93 -19.67 6.75
C ASN A 284 5.82 -18.84 5.80
N GLU A 285 6.22 -19.42 4.66
CA GLU A 285 6.93 -18.69 3.59
C GLU A 285 6.10 -17.52 3.06
N SER A 286 4.82 -17.75 2.75
CA SER A 286 3.91 -16.71 2.24
C SER A 286 3.68 -15.58 3.26
N ILE A 287 3.63 -15.91 4.55
CA ILE A 287 3.58 -14.92 5.64
C ILE A 287 4.90 -14.13 5.72
N GLY A 288 6.02 -14.77 5.45
CA GLY A 288 7.33 -14.13 5.27
C GLY A 288 7.28 -13.05 4.18
N ASP A 289 6.82 -13.41 2.99
CA ASP A 289 6.66 -12.50 1.84
C ASP A 289 5.73 -11.32 2.16
N LEU A 290 4.59 -11.61 2.81
CA LEU A 290 3.66 -10.57 3.27
C LEU A 290 4.34 -9.59 4.24
N SER A 291 5.13 -10.11 5.19
CA SER A 291 5.85 -9.29 6.14
C SER A 291 6.90 -8.42 5.48
N GLU A 292 7.63 -8.94 4.49
CA GLU A 292 8.59 -8.14 3.72
C GLU A 292 7.91 -7.06 2.88
N GLY A 293 6.80 -7.41 2.21
CA GLY A 293 5.98 -6.47 1.46
C GLY A 293 5.44 -5.33 2.33
N ALA A 294 4.95 -5.64 3.55
CA ALA A 294 4.50 -4.64 4.52
C ALA A 294 5.63 -3.71 4.95
N VAL A 295 6.86 -4.23 5.16
CA VAL A 295 8.05 -3.41 5.45
C VAL A 295 8.38 -2.47 4.28
N GLN A 296 8.31 -2.95 3.04
CA GLN A 296 8.56 -2.12 1.85
C GLN A 296 7.52 -1.02 1.69
N LEU A 297 6.23 -1.35 1.85
CA LEU A 297 5.16 -0.36 1.77
C LEU A 297 5.26 0.71 2.88
N ALA A 298 5.63 0.32 4.10
CA ALA A 298 5.88 1.28 5.19
C ALA A 298 7.04 2.24 4.87
N LYS A 299 8.10 1.76 4.20
CA LYS A 299 9.19 2.61 3.69
C LYS A 299 8.69 3.57 2.59
N GLY A 300 7.94 3.06 1.62
CA GLY A 300 7.37 3.86 0.53
C GLY A 300 6.43 4.96 1.04
N SER A 301 5.56 4.64 2.02
CA SER A 301 4.69 5.63 2.66
C SER A 301 5.49 6.72 3.38
N ASN A 302 6.58 6.37 4.07
CA ASN A 302 7.47 7.37 4.70
C ASN A 302 8.17 8.28 3.68
N GLN A 303 8.57 7.73 2.53
CA GLN A 303 9.12 8.51 1.43
C GLN A 303 8.09 9.48 0.86
N LEU A 304 6.85 9.01 0.63
CA LEU A 304 5.73 9.84 0.18
C LEU A 304 5.44 10.98 1.16
N LYS A 305 5.35 10.68 2.46
CA LYS A 305 5.20 11.66 3.54
C LYS A 305 6.30 12.70 3.54
N THR A 306 7.56 12.28 3.35
CA THR A 306 8.71 13.19 3.27
C THR A 306 8.65 14.08 2.03
N GLY A 307 8.36 13.50 0.85
CA GLY A 307 8.21 14.25 -0.40
C GLY A 307 7.08 15.28 -0.31
N PHE A 308 5.94 14.87 0.23
CA PHE A 308 4.80 15.75 0.45
C PHE A 308 5.08 16.87 1.46
N GLY A 309 5.85 16.57 2.52
CA GLY A 309 6.34 17.59 3.44
C GLY A 309 7.21 18.65 2.76
N LYS A 310 8.09 18.23 1.82
CA LYS A 310 8.88 19.18 0.99
C LYS A 310 7.99 20.02 0.08
N LEU A 311 6.98 19.42 -0.55
CA LEU A 311 6.00 20.13 -1.39
C LEU A 311 5.24 21.18 -0.56
N SER A 312 4.62 20.77 0.55
CA SER A 312 3.89 21.68 1.46
C SER A 312 4.76 22.83 1.97
N ASN A 313 6.01 22.55 2.33
CA ASN A 313 6.97 23.58 2.72
C ASN A 313 7.30 24.55 1.58
N GLY A 314 7.33 24.09 0.32
CA GLY A 314 7.48 24.95 -0.85
C GLY A 314 6.35 25.98 -0.99
N PHE A 315 5.14 25.65 -0.54
CA PHE A 315 3.96 26.52 -0.62
C PHE A 315 3.79 27.44 0.62
N ASN A 316 4.52 27.23 1.72
CA ASN A 316 4.35 28.04 2.96
C ASN A 316 4.56 29.54 2.76
N GLY A 317 5.49 29.94 1.89
CA GLY A 317 5.76 31.36 1.61
C GLY A 317 4.98 31.94 0.43
N LEU A 318 4.18 31.12 -0.25
CA LEU A 318 3.45 31.53 -1.46
C LEU A 318 2.37 32.59 -1.15
N PRO A 319 1.55 32.47 -0.07
CA PRO A 319 0.54 33.48 0.26
C PRO A 319 1.14 34.87 0.52
N ASP A 320 2.26 34.95 1.24
CA ASP A 320 2.92 36.23 1.53
C ASP A 320 3.50 36.89 0.28
N LYS A 321 4.04 36.08 -0.64
CA LYS A 321 4.51 36.55 -1.96
C LYS A 321 3.35 37.05 -2.82
N ILE A 322 2.22 36.33 -2.86
CA ILE A 322 1.00 36.76 -3.57
C ILE A 322 0.48 38.07 -2.98
N LYS A 323 0.39 38.19 -1.66
CA LYS A 323 -0.04 39.41 -0.97
C LYS A 323 0.89 40.61 -1.26
N SER A 324 2.19 40.35 -1.37
CA SER A 324 3.18 41.37 -1.76
C SER A 324 2.95 41.85 -3.20
N ILE A 325 2.60 40.93 -4.11
CA ILE A 325 2.22 41.26 -5.49
C ILE A 325 0.90 42.06 -5.52
N GLU A 326 -0.13 41.64 -4.78
CA GLU A 326 -1.40 42.39 -4.69
C GLU A 326 -1.21 43.81 -4.17
N THR A 327 -0.41 43.96 -3.10
CA THR A 327 -0.06 45.27 -2.53
C THR A 327 0.62 46.15 -3.56
N ALA A 328 1.57 45.59 -4.30
CA ALA A 328 2.28 46.33 -5.34
C ALA A 328 1.38 46.69 -6.53
N ILE A 329 0.49 45.80 -6.96
CA ILE A 329 -0.50 46.09 -8.01
C ILE A 329 -1.38 47.26 -7.57
N SER A 330 -1.84 47.25 -6.32
CA SER A 330 -2.62 48.38 -5.79
C SER A 330 -1.83 49.69 -5.80
N GLN A 331 -0.53 49.65 -5.50
CA GLN A 331 0.34 50.83 -5.58
C GLN A 331 0.54 51.31 -7.01
N LEU A 332 0.69 50.39 -7.97
CA LEU A 332 0.81 50.69 -9.39
C LEU A 332 -0.46 51.32 -9.95
N THR A 333 -1.64 50.76 -9.65
CA THR A 333 -2.93 51.33 -10.04
C THR A 333 -3.10 52.74 -9.47
N ALA A 334 -2.70 52.96 -8.21
CA ALA A 334 -2.73 54.29 -7.60
C ALA A 334 -1.74 55.27 -8.28
N GLY A 335 -0.55 54.81 -8.66
CA GLY A 335 0.43 55.58 -9.42
C GLY A 335 -0.07 55.96 -10.82
N GLY A 336 -0.67 55.01 -11.54
CA GLY A 336 -1.29 55.25 -12.84
C GLY A 336 -2.44 56.27 -12.78
N ALA A 337 -3.28 56.19 -11.74
CA ALA A 337 -4.35 57.17 -11.51
C ALA A 337 -3.80 58.59 -11.26
N LYS A 338 -2.71 58.71 -10.48
CA LYS A 338 -2.02 59.99 -10.27
C LYS A 338 -1.41 60.54 -11.55
N LEU A 339 -0.78 59.69 -12.36
CA LEU A 339 -0.25 60.08 -13.67
C LEU A 339 -1.35 60.60 -14.60
N ASN A 340 -2.47 59.87 -14.69
CA ASN A 340 -3.61 60.28 -15.51
C ASN A 340 -4.18 61.65 -15.06
N SER A 341 -4.33 61.84 -13.75
CA SER A 341 -4.77 63.13 -13.18
C SER A 341 -3.79 64.27 -13.49
N GLY A 342 -2.49 64.03 -13.39
CA GLY A 342 -1.47 65.01 -13.77
C GLY A 342 -1.52 65.38 -15.26
N ILE A 343 -1.77 64.41 -16.15
CA ILE A 343 -1.92 64.63 -17.59
C ILE A 343 -3.21 65.39 -17.91
N GLU A 344 -4.31 65.14 -17.21
CA GLU A 344 -5.55 65.93 -17.32
C GLU A 344 -5.34 67.39 -16.91
N GLN A 345 -4.68 67.62 -15.78
CA GLN A 345 -4.33 68.98 -15.34
C GLN A 345 -3.44 69.68 -16.38
N TYR A 346 -2.45 68.97 -16.90
CA TYR A 346 -1.54 69.46 -17.91
C TYR A 346 -2.25 69.82 -19.23
N THR A 347 -3.10 68.94 -19.76
CA THR A 347 -3.87 69.17 -20.99
C THR A 347 -4.87 70.33 -20.85
N ASN A 348 -5.48 70.48 -19.68
CA ASN A 348 -6.33 71.62 -19.37
C ASN A 348 -5.56 72.95 -19.39
N GLY A 349 -4.33 72.97 -18.87
CA GLY A 349 -3.44 74.12 -18.97
C GLY A 349 -3.13 74.49 -20.42
N VAL A 350 -2.77 73.51 -21.26
CA VAL A 350 -2.51 73.73 -22.70
C VAL A 350 -3.76 74.29 -23.42
N ASN A 351 -4.95 73.80 -23.10
CA ASN A 351 -6.20 74.32 -23.66
C ASN A 351 -6.48 75.78 -23.27
N GLN A 352 -6.23 76.16 -22.02
CA GLN A 352 -6.37 77.55 -21.56
C GLN A 352 -5.38 78.49 -22.28
N ILE A 353 -4.15 78.02 -22.50
CA ILE A 353 -3.12 78.74 -23.24
C ILE A 353 -3.55 78.96 -24.70
N ASN A 354 -4.05 77.92 -25.37
CA ASN A 354 -4.59 77.99 -26.73
C ASN A 354 -5.72 79.04 -26.86
N GLY A 355 -6.63 79.10 -25.88
CA GLY A 355 -7.71 80.09 -25.86
C GLY A 355 -7.22 81.54 -25.79
N ASN A 356 -6.17 81.81 -25.01
CA ASN A 356 -5.58 83.14 -24.86
C ASN A 356 -4.74 83.56 -26.08
N MET A 357 -4.11 82.60 -26.76
CA MET A 357 -3.29 82.83 -27.97
C MET A 357 -4.10 83.47 -29.11
N THR A 358 -5.38 83.12 -29.24
CA THR A 358 -6.29 83.70 -30.25
C THR A 358 -6.50 85.20 -30.03
N LYS A 359 -6.73 85.60 -28.78
CA LYS A 359 -6.90 87.02 -28.41
C LYS A 359 -5.61 87.81 -28.62
N LEU A 360 -4.47 87.22 -28.24
CA LEU A 360 -3.13 87.77 -28.43
C LEU A 360 -2.82 88.00 -29.92
N SER A 361 -3.13 87.03 -30.78
CA SER A 361 -2.94 87.14 -32.23
C SER A 361 -3.80 88.23 -32.87
N GLN A 362 -5.06 88.34 -32.46
CA GLN A 362 -5.96 89.41 -32.95
C GLN A 362 -5.48 90.80 -32.52
N GLY A 363 -5.00 90.95 -31.28
CA GLY A 363 -4.44 92.20 -30.77
C GLY A 363 -3.18 92.64 -31.54
N ALA A 364 -2.25 91.72 -31.79
CA ALA A 364 -1.03 92.00 -32.55
C ALA A 364 -1.32 92.43 -34.00
N LEU A 365 -2.30 91.80 -34.66
CA LEU A 365 -2.73 92.18 -36.02
C LEU A 365 -3.40 93.56 -36.07
N GLY A 366 -4.28 93.86 -35.11
CA GLY A 366 -4.93 95.17 -35.03
C GLY A 366 -3.93 96.30 -34.82
N LEU A 367 -2.92 96.05 -33.98
CA LEU A 367 -1.85 96.97 -33.67
C LEU A 367 -0.93 97.26 -34.87
N GLU A 368 -0.46 96.23 -35.58
CA GLU A 368 0.38 96.41 -36.79
C GLU A 368 -0.35 97.24 -37.86
N LYS A 369 -1.65 96.98 -38.07
CA LYS A 369 -2.48 97.76 -38.99
C LYS A 369 -2.55 99.24 -38.60
N GLY A 370 -2.79 99.54 -37.33
CA GLY A 370 -2.84 100.92 -36.82
C GLY A 370 -1.51 101.65 -36.96
N ALA A 371 -0.40 100.99 -36.62
CA ALA A 371 0.95 101.55 -36.76
C ALA A 371 1.32 101.83 -38.22
N SER A 372 0.94 100.93 -39.15
CA SER A 372 1.16 101.12 -40.58
C SER A 372 0.36 102.31 -41.14
N GLN A 373 -0.91 102.47 -40.75
CA GLN A 373 -1.74 103.62 -41.17
C GLN A 373 -1.18 104.96 -40.67
N LEU A 374 -0.68 104.99 -39.43
CA LEU A 374 -0.04 106.19 -38.87
C LEU A 374 1.26 106.55 -39.60
N ASP A 375 2.11 105.56 -39.86
CA ASP A 375 3.38 105.73 -40.55
C ASP A 375 3.19 106.30 -41.96
N GLU A 376 2.12 105.88 -42.66
CA GLU A 376 1.69 106.42 -43.96
C GLU A 376 1.23 107.87 -43.85
N GLY A 377 0.37 108.21 -42.88
CA GLY A 377 -0.11 109.58 -42.67
C GLY A 377 1.02 110.57 -42.35
N LEU A 378 1.99 110.16 -41.52
CA LEU A 378 3.17 110.98 -41.19
C LEU A 378 4.12 111.14 -42.37
N ALA A 379 4.23 110.14 -43.26
CA ALA A 379 5.01 110.27 -44.48
C ALA A 379 4.40 111.33 -45.43
N GLN A 380 3.06 111.34 -45.56
CA GLN A 380 2.34 112.35 -46.35
C GLN A 380 2.55 113.76 -45.78
N LEU A 381 2.50 113.91 -44.45
CA LEU A 381 2.78 115.18 -43.77
C LEU A 381 4.22 115.66 -44.03
N ASN A 382 5.21 114.80 -43.83
CA ASN A 382 6.62 115.15 -44.04
C ASN A 382 6.86 115.60 -45.49
N GLN A 383 6.26 114.91 -46.47
CA GLN A 383 6.32 115.32 -47.88
C GLN A 383 5.69 116.69 -48.13
N ALA A 384 4.54 116.99 -47.51
CA ALA A 384 3.87 118.28 -47.60
C ALA A 384 4.74 119.42 -47.01
N THR A 385 5.33 119.21 -45.83
CA THR A 385 6.20 120.18 -45.16
C THR A 385 7.51 120.42 -45.95
N ASN A 386 8.11 119.37 -46.52
CA ASN A 386 9.30 119.50 -47.38
C ASN A 386 9.00 120.36 -48.62
N THR A 387 7.90 120.06 -49.32
CA THR A 387 7.45 120.79 -50.51
C THR A 387 7.23 122.27 -50.19
N LEU A 388 6.65 122.54 -49.01
CA LEU A 388 6.42 123.91 -48.56
C LEU A 388 7.71 124.67 -48.25
N ARG A 389 8.65 124.04 -47.54
CA ARG A 389 9.94 124.67 -47.22
C ARG A 389 10.68 125.07 -48.50
N GLU A 390 10.71 124.18 -49.49
CA GLU A 390 11.29 124.46 -50.81
C GLU A 390 10.62 125.67 -51.48
N LYS A 391 9.28 125.72 -51.49
CA LYS A 391 8.52 126.84 -52.05
C LYS A 391 8.74 128.15 -51.28
N THR A 392 8.77 128.11 -49.94
CA THR A 392 8.98 129.29 -49.09
C THR A 392 10.38 129.87 -49.27
N ASN A 393 11.40 129.03 -49.48
CA ASN A 393 12.76 129.47 -49.76
C ASN A 393 12.95 130.04 -51.18
N SER A 394 12.01 129.77 -52.09
CA SER A 394 12.06 130.22 -53.49
C SER A 394 11.41 131.59 -53.72
N LEU A 395 10.75 132.15 -52.70
CA LEU A 395 10.03 133.43 -52.78
C LEU A 395 11.00 134.60 -53.01
N SER A 396 11.06 135.07 -54.25
CA SER A 396 11.78 136.29 -54.63
C SER A 396 10.87 137.21 -55.46
N GLY A 397 10.05 138.01 -54.77
CA GLY A 397 9.26 139.10 -55.37
C GLY A 397 7.73 138.93 -55.29
N ASN A 398 7.02 140.06 -55.39
CA ASN A 398 5.58 140.22 -55.15
C ASN A 398 4.62 139.56 -56.16
N GLN A 399 5.09 138.70 -57.09
CA GLN A 399 4.25 138.17 -58.18
C GLN A 399 3.64 136.78 -57.92
N GLU A 400 3.90 136.15 -56.76
CA GLU A 400 3.42 134.78 -56.45
C GLU A 400 2.50 134.69 -55.20
N ALA A 401 1.94 135.81 -54.74
CA ALA A 401 1.18 135.88 -53.48
C ALA A 401 -0.07 134.99 -53.45
N ASP A 402 -0.85 134.91 -54.54
CA ASP A 402 -2.09 134.12 -54.58
C ASP A 402 -1.84 132.60 -54.62
N PHE A 403 -0.83 132.17 -55.37
CA PHE A 403 -0.42 130.76 -55.41
C PHE A 403 0.22 130.32 -54.10
N PHE A 404 1.00 131.22 -53.47
CA PHE A 404 1.59 130.99 -52.16
C PHE A 404 0.51 130.91 -51.07
N ALA A 405 -0.47 131.83 -51.07
CA ALA A 405 -1.62 131.77 -50.17
C ALA A 405 -2.42 130.48 -50.35
N THR A 406 -2.60 130.00 -51.59
CA THR A 406 -3.28 128.71 -51.84
C THR A 406 -2.50 127.52 -51.27
N SER A 407 -1.18 127.50 -51.44
CA SER A 407 -0.30 126.45 -50.89
C SER A 407 -0.28 126.46 -49.36
N LEU A 408 -0.27 127.64 -48.73
CA LEU A 408 -0.34 127.78 -47.28
C LEU A 408 -1.72 127.39 -46.73
N ASN A 409 -2.82 127.70 -47.42
CA ASN A 409 -4.16 127.27 -47.02
C ASN A 409 -4.32 125.74 -47.09
N GLN A 410 -3.76 125.10 -48.12
CA GLN A 410 -3.74 123.64 -48.22
C GLN A 410 -2.94 123.00 -47.08
N LEU A 411 -1.78 123.58 -46.76
CA LEU A 411 -0.99 123.15 -45.61
C LEU A 411 -1.72 123.39 -44.30
N GLN A 412 -2.33 124.56 -44.11
CA GLN A 412 -3.10 124.86 -42.90
C GLN A 412 -4.22 123.85 -42.73
N SER A 413 -4.93 123.52 -43.80
CA SER A 413 -5.93 122.44 -43.79
C SER A 413 -5.33 121.08 -43.45
N GLY A 414 -4.11 120.79 -43.90
CA GLY A 414 -3.37 119.57 -43.56
C GLY A 414 -2.90 119.51 -42.10
N ILE A 415 -2.38 120.62 -41.56
CA ILE A 415 -1.96 120.76 -40.15
C ILE A 415 -3.18 120.76 -39.24
N ASP A 416 -4.27 121.44 -39.61
CA ASP A 416 -5.53 121.45 -38.86
C ASP A 416 -6.18 120.07 -38.90
N GLY A 417 -6.17 119.40 -40.06
CA GLY A 417 -6.60 118.01 -40.18
C GLY A 417 -5.75 117.08 -39.30
N LEU A 418 -4.44 117.27 -39.26
CA LEU A 418 -3.55 116.51 -38.37
C LEU A 418 -3.79 116.84 -36.89
N GLY A 419 -3.95 118.11 -36.53
CA GLY A 419 -4.22 118.59 -35.19
C GLY A 419 -5.59 118.11 -34.67
N GLN A 420 -6.59 118.01 -35.53
CA GLN A 420 -7.87 117.38 -35.17
C GLN A 420 -7.74 115.87 -34.93
N ASN A 421 -6.78 115.22 -35.58
CA ASN A 421 -6.52 113.79 -35.43
C ASN A 421 -5.47 113.48 -34.33
N ILE A 422 -4.74 114.47 -33.81
CA ILE A 422 -3.69 114.24 -32.80
C ILE A 422 -4.26 113.86 -31.45
N GLY A 423 -5.38 114.48 -31.03
CA GLY A 423 -6.10 114.11 -29.81
C GLY A 423 -6.64 112.68 -29.86
N PRO A 424 -7.41 112.29 -30.90
CA PRO A 424 -7.80 110.90 -31.14
C PRO A 424 -6.62 109.92 -31.22
N MET A 425 -5.49 110.34 -31.80
CA MET A 425 -4.26 109.54 -31.85
C MET A 425 -3.62 109.36 -30.47
N ALA A 426 -3.57 110.39 -29.65
CA ALA A 426 -3.08 110.32 -28.27
C ALA A 426 -3.96 109.37 -27.42
N ILE A 427 -5.28 109.44 -27.59
CA ILE A 427 -6.24 108.52 -26.96
C ILE A 427 -6.00 107.08 -27.45
N GLY A 428 -5.91 106.87 -28.76
CA GLY A 428 -5.63 105.54 -29.34
C GLY A 428 -4.28 104.96 -28.90
N LEU A 429 -3.25 105.79 -28.71
CA LEU A 429 -1.95 105.37 -28.17
C LEU A 429 -2.02 105.00 -26.68
N ALA A 430 -2.85 105.71 -25.90
CA ALA A 430 -3.09 105.37 -24.50
C ALA A 430 -3.85 104.03 -24.36
N GLU A 431 -4.89 103.83 -25.15
CA GLU A 431 -5.63 102.56 -25.24
C GLU A 431 -4.73 101.42 -25.72
N LEU A 432 -3.85 101.69 -26.69
CA LEU A 432 -2.86 100.74 -27.15
C LEU A 432 -1.85 100.37 -26.06
N ASN A 433 -1.27 101.33 -25.35
CA ASN A 433 -0.37 101.07 -24.24
C ASN A 433 -1.05 100.24 -23.14
N GLN A 434 -2.32 100.55 -22.84
CA GLN A 434 -3.12 99.75 -21.91
C GLN A 434 -3.33 98.31 -22.43
N GLY A 435 -3.63 98.14 -23.72
CA GLY A 435 -3.75 96.83 -24.36
C GLY A 435 -2.43 96.04 -24.35
N LEU A 436 -1.30 96.70 -24.59
CA LEU A 436 0.04 96.11 -24.53
C LEU A 436 0.41 95.66 -23.11
N ASN A 437 0.05 96.44 -22.09
CA ASN A 437 0.26 96.06 -20.69
C ASN A 437 -0.59 94.84 -20.30
N GLN A 438 -1.87 94.80 -20.69
CA GLN A 438 -2.73 93.63 -20.48
C GLN A 438 -2.20 92.39 -21.20
N LEU A 439 -1.58 92.59 -22.37
CA LEU A 439 -0.96 91.54 -23.17
C LEU A 439 0.32 91.00 -22.52
N GLU A 440 1.14 91.89 -21.96
CA GLU A 440 2.33 91.54 -21.19
C GLU A 440 1.96 90.73 -19.95
N GLU A 441 0.94 91.16 -19.20
CA GLU A 441 0.41 90.40 -18.06
C GLU A 441 -0.08 89.01 -18.47
N ALA A 442 -0.79 88.90 -19.60
CA ALA A 442 -1.23 87.62 -20.13
C ALA A 442 -0.06 86.71 -20.56
N SER A 443 0.98 87.27 -21.17
CA SER A 443 2.21 86.56 -21.57
C SER A 443 3.05 86.12 -20.35
N ASN A 444 3.09 86.92 -19.30
CA ASN A 444 3.75 86.58 -18.04
C ASN A 444 3.01 85.44 -17.32
N ARG A 445 1.67 85.48 -17.23
CA ARG A 445 0.89 84.37 -16.69
C ARG A 445 1.04 83.10 -17.52
N LEU A 446 1.14 83.21 -18.84
CA LEU A 446 1.43 82.09 -19.73
C LEU A 446 2.79 81.46 -19.40
N SER A 447 3.84 82.28 -19.28
CA SER A 447 5.19 81.83 -18.93
C SER A 447 5.21 81.14 -17.56
N GLN A 448 4.54 81.71 -16.56
CA GLN A 448 4.37 81.11 -15.23
C GLN A 448 3.57 79.80 -15.27
N GLY A 449 2.57 79.71 -16.14
CA GLY A 449 1.81 78.50 -16.40
C GLY A 449 2.67 77.40 -16.99
N ILE A 450 3.49 77.71 -18.01
CA ILE A 450 4.46 76.78 -18.61
C ILE A 450 5.53 76.35 -17.60
N GLU A 451 5.98 77.26 -16.74
CA GLU A 451 6.95 76.98 -15.68
C GLU A 451 6.36 76.08 -14.58
N SER A 452 5.14 76.36 -14.12
CA SER A 452 4.41 75.51 -13.16
C SER A 452 4.14 74.12 -13.76
N LEU A 453 3.84 74.06 -15.05
CA LEU A 453 3.64 72.84 -15.81
C LEU A 453 4.92 72.00 -15.92
N SER A 454 6.05 72.65 -16.21
CA SER A 454 7.39 72.06 -16.19
C SER A 454 7.70 71.50 -14.80
N GLN A 455 7.50 72.28 -13.72
CA GLN A 455 7.71 71.86 -12.34
C GLN A 455 6.80 70.69 -11.91
N SER A 456 5.53 70.68 -12.31
CA SER A 456 4.62 69.56 -12.06
C SER A 456 5.03 68.28 -12.80
N SER A 457 5.67 68.41 -13.96
CA SER A 457 6.27 67.30 -14.72
C SER A 457 7.53 66.74 -14.03
N TYR A 458 8.27 67.56 -13.28
CA TYR A 458 9.40 67.12 -12.44
C TYR A 458 8.96 66.34 -11.19
N SER A 459 7.77 66.61 -10.64
CA SER A 459 7.27 65.93 -9.43
C SER A 459 6.76 64.51 -9.66
N ASN A 460 6.59 64.06 -10.91
CA ASN A 460 6.33 62.64 -11.22
C ASN A 460 7.66 61.88 -11.34
N SER A 461 8.38 61.80 -10.22
CA SER A 461 9.33 60.72 -10.00
C SER A 461 8.58 59.39 -10.00
N SER A 462 8.92 58.45 -10.88
CA SER A 462 8.97 56.98 -10.60
C SER A 462 8.73 56.06 -11.79
N SER A 463 8.57 56.49 -13.05
CA SER A 463 8.45 55.55 -14.19
C SER A 463 9.63 54.55 -14.23
N ALA A 464 10.86 55.03 -14.02
CA ALA A 464 12.04 54.16 -13.88
C ALA A 464 11.96 53.20 -12.69
N GLY A 465 11.48 53.66 -11.53
CA GLY A 465 11.30 52.82 -10.34
C GLY A 465 10.15 51.81 -10.47
N VAL A 466 9.10 52.17 -11.21
CA VAL A 466 7.98 51.30 -11.57
C VAL A 466 8.42 50.26 -12.60
N VAL A 467 9.22 50.64 -13.60
CA VAL A 467 9.83 49.71 -14.56
C VAL A 467 10.76 48.74 -13.83
N GLU A 468 11.62 49.23 -12.94
CA GLU A 468 12.52 48.40 -12.13
C GLU A 468 11.73 47.44 -11.23
N ASP A 469 10.64 47.91 -10.61
CA ASP A 469 9.76 47.09 -9.76
C ASP A 469 8.93 46.08 -10.58
N LEU A 470 8.42 46.45 -11.76
CA LEU A 470 7.73 45.54 -12.68
C LEU A 470 8.68 44.45 -13.19
N ASN A 471 9.92 44.80 -13.55
CA ASN A 471 10.95 43.85 -13.97
C ASN A 471 11.37 42.94 -12.81
N ALA A 472 11.57 43.48 -11.61
CA ALA A 472 11.90 42.70 -10.42
C ALA A 472 10.78 41.70 -10.06
N LYS A 473 9.51 42.10 -10.23
CA LYS A 473 8.35 41.21 -10.02
C LYS A 473 8.20 40.16 -11.10
N ALA A 474 8.41 40.51 -12.37
CA ALA A 474 8.42 39.53 -13.45
C ALA A 474 9.49 38.45 -13.20
N ALA A 475 10.70 38.88 -12.81
CA ALA A 475 11.78 37.97 -12.41
C ALA A 475 11.42 37.13 -11.16
N ALA A 476 10.69 37.68 -10.19
CA ALA A 476 10.22 36.94 -9.03
C ALA A 476 9.18 35.86 -9.39
N LEU A 477 8.28 36.14 -10.34
CA LEU A 477 7.33 35.16 -10.88
C LEU A 477 8.04 34.05 -11.67
N GLU A 478 9.07 34.39 -12.47
CA GLU A 478 9.90 33.39 -13.16
C GLU A 478 10.69 32.52 -12.17
N GLY A 479 11.26 33.12 -11.12
CA GLY A 479 11.95 32.37 -10.07
C GLY A 479 11.02 31.45 -9.27
N LEU A 480 9.77 31.87 -9.06
CA LEU A 480 8.74 31.02 -8.46
C LEU A 480 8.36 29.86 -9.38
N ALA A 481 8.10 30.12 -10.66
CA ALA A 481 7.82 29.10 -11.66
C ALA A 481 8.96 28.07 -11.73
N ALA A 482 10.21 28.52 -11.76
CA ALA A 482 11.38 27.65 -11.78
C ALA A 482 11.52 26.82 -10.48
N SER A 483 11.18 27.40 -9.31
CA SER A 483 11.19 26.68 -8.05
C SER A 483 10.11 25.60 -7.97
N ILE A 484 8.94 25.82 -8.58
CA ILE A 484 7.87 24.83 -8.66
C ILE A 484 8.31 23.70 -9.60
N GLU A 485 8.77 24.06 -10.79
CA GLU A 485 9.23 23.13 -11.84
C GLU A 485 10.41 22.25 -11.35
N SER A 486 11.36 22.81 -10.60
CA SER A 486 12.49 22.05 -10.02
C SER A 486 12.09 21.04 -8.94
N LYS A 487 10.89 21.18 -8.36
CA LYS A 487 10.36 20.33 -7.29
C LYS A 487 9.21 19.44 -7.77
N ASP A 488 8.82 19.58 -9.03
CA ASP A 488 7.73 18.86 -9.67
C ASP A 488 8.28 17.86 -10.69
N SER A 489 8.77 16.73 -10.20
CA SER A 489 9.39 15.69 -11.02
C SER A 489 8.43 14.96 -11.97
N GLU A 490 7.10 15.13 -11.79
CA GLU A 490 6.06 14.44 -12.56
C GLU A 490 5.22 15.39 -13.43
N GLY A 491 5.48 16.71 -13.39
CA GLY A 491 4.80 17.71 -14.21
C GLY A 491 3.36 18.02 -13.80
N LEU A 492 2.99 17.73 -12.54
CA LEU A 492 1.64 17.87 -12.00
C LEU A 492 1.18 19.34 -11.87
N ASN A 493 2.09 20.31 -11.91
CA ASN A 493 1.84 21.75 -11.76
C ASN A 493 2.16 22.53 -13.05
N SER A 494 2.11 21.86 -14.20
CA SER A 494 2.47 22.45 -15.50
C SER A 494 1.56 23.62 -15.90
N ASP A 495 0.28 23.56 -15.55
CA ASP A 495 -0.70 24.62 -15.80
C ASP A 495 -0.44 25.87 -14.93
N GLU A 496 -0.05 25.68 -13.66
CA GLU A 496 0.34 26.76 -12.75
C GLU A 496 1.65 27.42 -13.18
N VAL A 497 2.64 26.64 -13.62
CA VAL A 497 3.90 27.15 -14.18
C VAL A 497 3.65 27.96 -15.45
N TYR A 498 2.77 27.48 -16.33
CA TYR A 498 2.35 28.20 -17.53
C TYR A 498 1.69 29.54 -17.19
N THR A 499 0.78 29.54 -16.21
CA THR A 499 0.08 30.74 -15.76
C THR A 499 1.05 31.79 -15.18
N LEU A 500 1.99 31.38 -14.32
CA LEU A 500 3.01 32.26 -13.74
C LEU A 500 3.91 32.89 -14.80
N ARG A 501 4.33 32.11 -15.81
CA ARG A 501 5.17 32.60 -16.90
C ARG A 501 4.41 33.53 -17.85
N SER A 502 3.13 33.26 -18.11
CA SER A 502 2.26 34.16 -18.88
C SER A 502 2.10 35.52 -18.20
N LEU A 503 1.92 35.53 -16.88
CA LEU A 503 1.87 36.76 -16.07
C LEU A 503 3.21 37.51 -16.05
N ALA A 504 4.33 36.79 -15.94
CA ALA A 504 5.66 37.39 -16.03
C ALA A 504 5.90 38.06 -17.40
N GLN A 505 5.50 37.39 -18.49
CA GLN A 505 5.54 37.99 -19.83
C GLN A 505 4.63 39.21 -19.95
N GLY A 506 3.44 39.19 -19.33
CA GLY A 506 2.57 40.37 -19.26
C GLY A 506 3.23 41.54 -18.54
N LEU A 507 3.91 41.29 -17.40
CA LEU A 507 4.67 42.28 -16.65
C LEU A 507 5.86 42.84 -17.45
N TYR A 508 6.65 41.99 -18.12
CA TYR A 508 7.72 42.45 -19.01
C TYR A 508 7.16 43.27 -20.19
N GLY A 509 6.02 42.87 -20.76
CA GLY A 509 5.33 43.63 -21.81
C GLY A 509 4.90 45.02 -21.34
N GLN A 510 4.36 45.11 -20.12
CA GLN A 510 3.99 46.39 -19.49
C GLN A 510 5.22 47.23 -19.12
N ALA A 511 6.27 46.63 -18.57
CA ALA A 511 7.53 47.31 -18.26
C ALA A 511 8.18 47.87 -19.53
N ASN A 512 8.17 47.11 -20.62
CA ASN A 512 8.66 47.56 -21.93
C ASN A 512 7.79 48.67 -22.52
N ALA A 513 6.46 48.56 -22.43
CA ALA A 513 5.55 49.61 -22.87
C ALA A 513 5.74 50.91 -22.06
N LEU A 514 5.96 50.79 -20.75
CA LEU A 514 6.22 51.91 -19.86
C LEU A 514 7.61 52.51 -20.09
N SER A 515 8.63 51.69 -20.34
CA SER A 515 9.99 52.12 -20.72
C SER A 515 9.99 52.87 -22.05
N ALA A 516 9.20 52.40 -23.04
CA ALA A 516 8.99 53.11 -24.30
C ALA A 516 8.24 54.44 -24.10
N SER A 517 7.36 54.51 -23.09
CA SER A 517 6.72 55.75 -22.65
C SER A 517 7.64 56.66 -21.81
N ASP A 518 8.74 56.15 -21.25
CA ASP A 518 9.69 56.88 -20.40
C ASP A 518 10.70 57.73 -21.20
N GLN A 519 10.79 57.51 -22.52
CA GLN A 519 11.44 58.47 -23.43
C GLN A 519 10.59 59.72 -23.70
N SER A 520 9.31 59.73 -23.30
CA SER A 520 8.36 60.83 -23.54
C SER A 520 8.51 62.02 -22.56
N PRO A 521 8.75 61.84 -21.24
CA PRO A 521 8.97 62.94 -20.30
C PRO A 521 10.19 63.82 -20.62
N GLN A 522 11.30 63.25 -21.09
CA GLN A 522 12.51 64.04 -21.41
C GLN A 522 12.31 64.89 -22.68
N ALA A 523 11.65 64.34 -23.71
CA ALA A 523 11.28 65.09 -24.92
C ALA A 523 10.17 66.13 -24.65
N LEU A 524 9.29 65.85 -23.67
CA LEU A 524 8.27 66.78 -23.19
C LEU A 524 8.89 67.92 -22.37
N ILE A 525 9.82 67.62 -21.46
CA ILE A 525 10.58 68.62 -20.69
C ILE A 525 11.39 69.51 -21.63
N ALA A 526 12.10 68.91 -22.61
CA ALA A 526 12.81 69.68 -23.62
C ALA A 526 11.85 70.57 -24.43
N GLY A 527 10.68 70.06 -24.80
CA GLY A 527 9.63 70.84 -25.47
C GLY A 527 9.07 71.97 -24.60
N LEU A 528 8.83 71.74 -23.30
CA LEU A 528 8.35 72.75 -22.36
C LEU A 528 9.40 73.84 -22.09
N GLN A 529 10.68 73.47 -22.05
CA GLN A 529 11.80 74.41 -21.95
C GLN A 529 11.92 75.27 -23.22
N GLU A 530 11.75 74.67 -24.40
CA GLU A 530 11.73 75.40 -25.67
C GLU A 530 10.53 76.37 -25.75
N LEU A 531 9.34 75.93 -25.32
CA LEU A 531 8.15 76.78 -25.21
C LEU A 531 8.30 77.93 -24.21
N LEU A 532 8.95 77.68 -23.07
CA LEU A 532 9.24 78.72 -22.09
C LEU A 532 10.17 79.78 -22.70
N ALA A 533 11.22 79.36 -23.41
CA ALA A 533 12.13 80.26 -24.10
C ALA A 533 11.42 81.11 -25.18
N VAL A 534 10.52 80.52 -25.95
CA VAL A 534 9.70 81.25 -26.95
C VAL A 534 8.71 82.21 -26.28
N SER A 535 8.07 81.82 -25.17
CA SER A 535 7.17 82.69 -24.40
C SER A 535 7.88 83.92 -23.82
N GLN A 536 9.13 83.75 -23.37
CA GLN A 536 9.99 84.86 -22.94
C GLN A 536 10.33 85.81 -24.11
N GLN A 537 10.56 85.28 -25.32
CA GLN A 537 10.77 86.11 -26.52
C GLN A 537 9.52 86.93 -26.90
N VAL A 538 8.32 86.37 -26.76
CA VAL A 538 7.06 87.10 -26.99
C VAL A 538 6.90 88.23 -25.98
N THR A 539 7.16 87.95 -24.70
CA THR A 539 7.13 88.96 -23.64
C THR A 539 8.09 90.10 -23.93
N ALA A 540 9.32 89.80 -24.36
CA ALA A 540 10.30 90.80 -24.76
C ALA A 540 9.84 91.64 -25.97
N GLY A 541 9.18 91.02 -26.96
CA GLY A 541 8.59 91.73 -28.10
C GLY A 541 7.44 92.66 -27.72
N ILE A 542 6.59 92.26 -26.76
CA ILE A 542 5.52 93.10 -26.21
C ILE A 542 6.11 94.30 -25.47
N GLN A 543 7.14 94.08 -24.65
CA GLN A 543 7.84 95.17 -23.93
C GLN A 543 8.45 96.18 -24.90
N GLN A 544 9.07 95.71 -25.98
CA GLN A 544 9.63 96.59 -27.01
C GLN A 544 8.55 97.40 -27.75
N ALA A 545 7.38 96.80 -28.01
CA ALA A 545 6.23 97.52 -28.58
C ALA A 545 5.63 98.55 -27.60
N SER A 546 5.54 98.21 -26.31
CA SER A 546 5.09 99.12 -25.24
C SER A 546 6.03 100.32 -25.10
N GLN A 547 7.35 100.08 -25.15
CA GLN A 547 8.35 101.16 -25.18
C GLN A 547 8.21 102.04 -26.43
N GLY A 548 7.98 101.44 -27.61
CA GLY A 548 7.75 102.19 -28.85
C GLY A 548 6.48 103.04 -28.82
N ALA A 549 5.38 102.49 -28.31
CA ALA A 549 4.11 103.20 -28.13
C ALA A 549 4.21 104.30 -27.06
N GLY A 550 4.93 104.07 -25.97
CA GLY A 550 5.25 105.09 -24.97
C GLY A 550 6.10 106.25 -25.52
N ASN A 551 7.15 105.93 -26.29
CA ASN A 551 7.97 106.94 -26.95
C ASN A 551 7.17 107.78 -27.95
N LEU A 552 6.34 107.12 -28.77
CA LEU A 552 5.48 107.79 -29.72
C LEU A 552 4.40 108.64 -29.01
N SER A 553 3.80 108.14 -27.93
CA SER A 553 2.85 108.91 -27.12
C SER A 553 3.51 110.18 -26.56
N SER A 554 4.75 110.08 -26.05
CA SER A 554 5.52 111.25 -25.62
C SER A 554 5.79 112.23 -26.76
N GLN A 555 6.08 111.74 -27.96
CA GLN A 555 6.31 112.59 -29.14
C GLN A 555 5.04 113.22 -29.66
N VAL A 556 3.91 112.51 -29.64
CA VAL A 556 2.58 113.02 -29.99
C VAL A 556 2.18 114.16 -29.05
N ASN A 557 2.36 113.98 -27.75
CA ASN A 557 2.09 115.03 -26.76
C ASN A 557 3.01 116.26 -26.95
N GLN A 558 4.28 116.05 -27.30
CA GLN A 558 5.20 117.16 -27.59
C GLN A 558 4.88 117.86 -28.92
N ALA A 559 4.41 117.11 -29.91
CA ALA A 559 4.07 117.65 -31.22
C ALA A 559 2.72 118.38 -31.21
N GLU A 560 1.80 118.04 -30.32
CA GLU A 560 0.51 118.74 -30.16
C GLU A 560 0.71 120.25 -29.94
N ASP A 561 1.54 120.63 -28.96
CA ASP A 561 1.86 122.04 -28.70
C ASP A 561 2.55 122.71 -29.90
N GLN A 562 3.44 121.99 -30.59
CA GLN A 562 4.17 122.52 -31.75
C GLN A 562 3.26 122.70 -32.98
N LEU A 563 2.31 121.79 -33.20
CA LEU A 563 1.35 121.83 -34.31
C LEU A 563 0.30 122.92 -34.11
N VAL A 564 -0.19 123.10 -32.88
CA VAL A 564 -1.10 124.20 -32.53
C VAL A 564 -0.41 125.54 -32.77
N ASN A 565 0.84 125.70 -32.33
CA ASN A 565 1.62 126.91 -32.56
C ASN A 565 1.90 127.14 -34.06
N ALA A 566 2.28 126.10 -34.80
CA ALA A 566 2.53 126.19 -36.24
C ALA A 566 1.27 126.53 -37.04
N SER A 567 0.10 125.96 -36.70
CA SER A 567 -1.18 126.32 -37.34
C SER A 567 -1.53 127.79 -37.09
N GLN A 568 -1.37 128.27 -35.86
CA GLN A 568 -1.67 129.65 -35.51
C GLN A 568 -0.77 130.65 -36.25
N GLU A 569 0.54 130.40 -36.30
CA GLU A 569 1.50 131.28 -37.01
C GLU A 569 1.35 131.19 -38.53
N LEU A 570 0.97 130.02 -39.06
CA LEU A 570 0.64 129.87 -40.48
C LEU A 570 -0.61 130.67 -40.84
N SER A 571 -1.64 130.64 -39.99
CA SER A 571 -2.84 131.47 -40.16
C SER A 571 -2.50 132.96 -40.13
N ASN A 572 -1.62 133.38 -39.21
CA ASN A 572 -1.12 134.74 -39.13
C ASN A 572 -0.34 135.13 -40.41
N GLY A 573 0.54 134.26 -40.90
CA GLY A 573 1.30 134.46 -42.14
C GLY A 573 0.40 134.58 -43.37
N ILE A 574 -0.61 133.71 -43.50
CA ILE A 574 -1.64 133.79 -44.55
C ILE A 574 -2.37 135.14 -44.51
N SER A 575 -2.69 135.65 -43.31
CA SER A 575 -3.31 136.97 -43.15
C SER A 575 -2.37 138.10 -43.58
N GLN A 576 -1.09 138.03 -43.23
CA GLN A 576 -0.10 139.07 -43.54
C GLN A 576 0.33 139.09 -45.02
N ILE A 577 0.24 137.98 -45.73
CA ILE A 577 0.45 137.93 -47.20
C ILE A 577 -0.58 138.82 -47.91
N LYS A 578 -1.82 138.89 -47.41
CA LYS A 578 -2.87 139.77 -47.96
C LYS A 578 -2.60 141.26 -47.71
N GLU A 579 -1.76 141.59 -46.74
CA GLU A 579 -1.44 142.97 -46.31
C GLU A 579 -0.06 143.46 -46.79
N GLY A 580 0.73 142.59 -47.43
CA GLY A 580 2.11 142.86 -47.82
C GLY A 580 3.10 142.33 -46.79
N MET A 581 3.57 141.10 -47.00
CA MET A 581 4.43 140.40 -46.06
C MET A 581 5.80 141.08 -45.92
N ASN A 582 6.20 141.40 -44.68
CA ASN A 582 7.51 141.98 -44.39
C ASN A 582 8.54 140.89 -44.04
N SER A 583 9.83 141.24 -44.06
CA SER A 583 10.93 140.30 -43.83
C SER A 583 10.90 139.61 -42.46
N SER A 584 10.35 140.28 -41.43
CA SER A 584 10.23 139.69 -40.09
C SER A 584 9.12 138.62 -40.04
N ALA A 585 7.99 138.88 -40.69
CA ALA A 585 6.90 137.93 -40.84
C ALA A 585 7.33 136.68 -41.63
N LEU A 586 8.08 136.87 -42.72
CA LEU A 586 8.64 135.77 -43.50
C LEU A 586 9.62 134.91 -42.68
N SER A 587 10.50 135.54 -41.90
CA SER A 587 11.43 134.81 -41.01
C SER A 587 10.69 133.98 -39.96
N LYS A 588 9.66 134.54 -39.32
CA LYS A 588 8.84 133.78 -38.35
C LYS A 588 8.10 132.61 -38.98
N LEU A 589 7.62 132.79 -40.21
CA LEU A 589 6.99 131.72 -40.99
C LEU A 589 8.02 130.61 -41.34
N GLN A 590 9.22 130.98 -41.78
CA GLN A 590 10.31 130.03 -42.04
C GLN A 590 10.70 129.25 -40.79
N ASP A 591 10.82 129.93 -39.63
CA ASP A 591 11.11 129.28 -38.35
C ASP A 591 9.99 128.30 -37.94
N SER A 592 8.73 128.68 -38.15
CA SER A 592 7.57 127.83 -37.84
C SER A 592 7.50 126.60 -38.75
N ILE A 593 7.83 126.75 -40.05
CA ILE A 593 7.93 125.64 -41.00
C ILE A 593 9.07 124.68 -40.62
N ALA A 594 10.21 125.22 -40.14
CA ALA A 594 11.32 124.41 -39.66
C ALA A 594 10.95 123.63 -38.38
N GLN A 595 10.21 124.25 -37.45
CA GLN A 595 9.70 123.57 -36.25
C GLN A 595 8.70 122.46 -36.61
N LEU A 596 7.83 122.69 -37.59
CA LEU A 596 6.90 121.68 -38.11
C LEU A 596 7.62 120.49 -38.74
N ASP A 597 8.70 120.75 -39.49
CA ASP A 597 9.51 119.70 -40.10
C ASP A 597 10.23 118.83 -39.05
N ASP A 598 10.78 119.45 -38.01
CA ASP A 598 11.39 118.76 -36.87
C ASP A 598 10.35 117.92 -36.11
N ALA A 599 9.16 118.47 -35.87
CA ALA A 599 8.04 117.75 -35.24
C ALA A 599 7.60 116.54 -36.09
N ALA A 600 7.38 116.73 -37.40
CA ALA A 600 7.00 115.67 -38.33
C ALA A 600 8.08 114.57 -38.41
N THR A 601 9.36 114.95 -38.39
CA THR A 601 10.50 114.02 -38.42
C THR A 601 10.56 113.18 -37.13
N LYS A 602 10.38 113.81 -35.96
CA LYS A 602 10.34 113.10 -34.66
C LYS A 602 9.16 112.14 -34.59
N LEU A 603 7.96 112.58 -34.97
CA LEU A 603 6.77 111.73 -35.03
C LEU A 603 6.97 110.53 -35.98
N LYS A 604 7.57 110.76 -37.16
CA LYS A 604 7.89 109.69 -38.11
C LYS A 604 8.86 108.66 -37.51
N ALA A 605 9.90 109.12 -36.80
CA ALA A 605 10.86 108.24 -36.13
C ALA A 605 10.17 107.37 -35.05
N GLY A 606 9.31 107.94 -34.21
CA GLY A 606 8.53 107.18 -33.23
C GLY A 606 7.56 106.19 -33.87
N SER A 607 6.86 106.60 -34.95
CA SER A 607 5.94 105.73 -35.68
C SER A 607 6.66 104.55 -36.35
N SER A 608 7.86 104.78 -36.89
CA SER A 608 8.68 103.72 -37.48
C SER A 608 9.19 102.73 -36.41
N GLN A 609 9.56 103.21 -35.21
CA GLN A 609 9.90 102.35 -34.07
C GLN A 609 8.70 101.55 -33.58
N LEU A 610 7.51 102.16 -33.50
CA LEU A 610 6.27 101.47 -33.17
C LEU A 610 6.02 100.35 -34.20
N LYS A 611 6.00 100.67 -35.49
CA LYS A 611 5.80 99.68 -36.57
C LYS A 611 6.76 98.49 -36.46
N ALA A 612 8.05 98.73 -36.27
CA ALA A 612 9.05 97.67 -36.10
C ALA A 612 8.76 96.78 -34.87
N GLY A 613 8.40 97.38 -33.72
CA GLY A 613 8.01 96.63 -32.53
C GLY A 613 6.75 95.78 -32.71
N THR A 614 5.77 96.30 -33.45
CA THR A 614 4.50 95.58 -33.71
C THR A 614 4.65 94.40 -34.67
N GLU A 615 5.52 94.52 -35.69
CA GLU A 615 5.85 93.41 -36.60
C GLU A 615 6.67 92.32 -35.89
N GLN A 616 7.61 92.69 -35.02
CA GLN A 616 8.34 91.73 -34.18
C GLN A 616 7.39 90.99 -33.21
N ASN A 617 6.41 91.69 -32.63
CA ASN A 617 5.37 91.09 -31.78
C ASN A 617 4.53 90.06 -32.57
N LYS A 618 4.04 90.42 -33.77
CA LYS A 618 3.31 89.49 -34.66
C LYS A 618 4.11 88.22 -34.99
N GLN A 619 5.40 88.35 -35.28
CA GLN A 619 6.27 87.20 -35.55
C GLN A 619 6.50 86.34 -34.29
N GLY A 620 6.68 86.95 -33.13
CA GLY A 620 6.78 86.25 -31.84
C GLY A 620 5.51 85.46 -31.52
N VAL A 621 4.35 86.11 -31.66
CA VAL A 621 3.02 85.51 -31.49
C VAL A 621 2.81 84.32 -32.43
N ALA A 622 3.23 84.41 -33.70
CA ALA A 622 3.12 83.31 -34.65
C ALA A 622 3.99 82.09 -34.25
N LYS A 623 5.23 82.32 -33.79
CA LYS A 623 6.11 81.25 -33.30
C LYS A 623 5.56 80.59 -32.03
N LEU A 624 5.01 81.39 -31.11
CA LEU A 624 4.40 80.89 -29.89
C LEU A 624 3.17 80.02 -30.20
N ALA A 625 2.32 80.44 -31.14
CA ALA A 625 1.18 79.63 -31.60
C ALA A 625 1.62 78.27 -32.18
N GLN A 626 2.70 78.23 -32.97
CA GLN A 626 3.27 76.99 -33.49
C GLN A 626 3.82 76.08 -32.38
N GLY A 627 4.51 76.67 -31.40
CA GLY A 627 4.98 75.94 -30.20
C GLY A 627 3.82 75.30 -29.43
N ILE A 628 2.74 76.05 -29.19
CA ILE A 628 1.57 75.56 -28.46
C ILE A 628 0.83 74.48 -29.26
N GLN A 629 0.74 74.57 -30.59
CA GLN A 629 0.15 73.51 -31.42
C GLN A 629 0.96 72.20 -31.37
N SER A 630 2.29 72.30 -31.38
CA SER A 630 3.18 71.14 -31.18
C SER A 630 2.99 70.51 -29.80
N LEU A 631 2.81 71.36 -28.78
CA LEU A 631 2.50 70.91 -27.42
C LEU A 631 1.14 70.19 -27.35
N ASP A 632 0.08 70.74 -27.95
CA ASP A 632 -1.25 70.12 -28.01
C ASP A 632 -1.22 68.74 -28.69
N GLY A 633 -0.47 68.60 -29.79
CA GLY A 633 -0.24 67.32 -30.46
C GLY A 633 0.39 66.28 -29.54
N LYS A 634 1.53 66.59 -28.92
CA LYS A 634 2.22 65.70 -27.97
C LYS A 634 1.38 65.39 -26.72
N SER A 635 0.52 66.33 -26.31
CA SER A 635 -0.40 66.16 -25.18
C SER A 635 -1.47 65.10 -25.45
N LYS A 636 -1.94 64.98 -26.71
CA LYS A 636 -2.88 63.93 -27.13
C LYS A 636 -2.24 62.55 -27.11
N ASP A 637 -0.99 62.44 -27.57
CA ASP A 637 -0.23 61.20 -27.55
C ASP A 637 0.03 60.73 -26.11
N LEU A 638 0.40 61.66 -25.23
CA LEU A 638 0.62 61.38 -23.81
C LEU A 638 -0.66 60.89 -23.10
N ARG A 639 -1.81 61.53 -23.37
CA ARG A 639 -3.11 61.07 -22.85
C ARG A 639 -3.47 59.68 -23.37
N SER A 640 -3.22 59.39 -24.64
CA SER A 640 -3.43 58.06 -25.23
C SER A 640 -2.55 56.99 -24.57
N GLY A 641 -1.28 57.30 -24.32
CA GLY A 641 -0.35 56.42 -23.60
C GLY A 641 -0.78 56.14 -22.16
N ALA A 642 -1.16 57.18 -21.42
CA ALA A 642 -1.62 57.04 -20.03
C ALA A 642 -2.94 56.27 -19.90
N GLN A 643 -3.87 56.46 -20.84
CA GLN A 643 -5.12 55.68 -20.90
C GLN A 643 -4.82 54.19 -21.09
N LYS A 644 -3.95 53.84 -22.07
CA LYS A 644 -3.54 52.44 -22.31
C LYS A 644 -2.85 51.82 -21.10
N LEU A 645 -2.01 52.58 -20.39
CA LEU A 645 -1.39 52.12 -19.15
C LEU A 645 -2.43 51.86 -18.06
N SER A 646 -3.38 52.78 -17.86
CA SER A 646 -4.47 52.62 -16.90
C SER A 646 -5.33 51.38 -17.19
N ASP A 647 -5.69 51.18 -18.45
CA ASP A 647 -6.46 50.02 -18.90
C ASP A 647 -5.68 48.71 -18.67
N GLY A 648 -4.38 48.70 -18.99
CA GLY A 648 -3.48 47.56 -18.75
C GLY A 648 -3.31 47.20 -17.28
N LEU A 649 -3.16 48.20 -16.40
CA LEU A 649 -3.08 48.00 -14.95
C LEU A 649 -4.40 47.46 -14.37
N THR A 650 -5.55 47.92 -14.90
CA THR A 650 -6.88 47.43 -14.50
C THR A 650 -7.07 45.97 -14.92
N GLN A 651 -6.68 45.61 -16.14
CA GLN A 651 -6.72 44.22 -16.61
C GLN A 651 -5.79 43.33 -15.79
N PHE A 652 -4.59 43.81 -15.46
CA PHE A 652 -3.63 43.09 -14.63
C PHE A 652 -4.15 42.85 -13.21
N GLN A 653 -4.80 43.85 -12.59
CA GLN A 653 -5.44 43.71 -11.28
C GLN A 653 -6.61 42.72 -11.30
N ALA A 654 -7.35 42.62 -12.41
CA ALA A 654 -8.40 41.62 -12.56
C ALA A 654 -7.83 40.20 -12.65
N GLN A 655 -6.75 40.02 -13.42
CA GLN A 655 -6.08 38.72 -13.57
C GLN A 655 -5.31 38.30 -12.30
N SER A 656 -4.79 39.25 -11.52
CA SER A 656 -4.10 38.94 -10.26
C SER A 656 -5.02 38.45 -9.16
N LYS A 657 -6.35 38.63 -9.26
CA LYS A 657 -7.30 38.01 -8.32
C LYS A 657 -7.29 36.49 -8.40
N SER A 658 -7.03 35.91 -9.57
CA SER A 658 -6.84 34.46 -9.72
C SER A 658 -5.56 33.97 -9.01
N LEU A 659 -4.56 34.84 -8.79
CA LEU A 659 -3.41 34.49 -7.97
C LEU A 659 -3.76 34.29 -6.49
N SER A 660 -4.79 34.96 -5.98
CA SER A 660 -5.23 34.78 -4.59
C SER A 660 -5.77 33.37 -4.32
N GLU A 661 -6.31 32.69 -5.35
CA GLU A 661 -6.80 31.31 -5.25
C GLU A 661 -5.65 30.30 -5.11
N LEU A 662 -4.47 30.59 -5.67
CA LEU A 662 -3.24 29.79 -5.48
C LEU A 662 -2.75 29.81 -4.02
N GLY A 663 -2.99 30.93 -3.30
CA GLY A 663 -2.66 31.03 -1.87
C GLY A 663 -3.47 30.06 -1.01
N ASP A 664 -4.61 29.60 -1.51
CA ASP A 664 -5.55 28.72 -0.83
C ASP A 664 -5.25 27.21 -1.06
N ILE A 665 -4.36 26.87 -2.02
CA ILE A 665 -3.97 25.49 -2.36
C ILE A 665 -3.49 24.73 -1.14
N LYS A 666 -2.68 25.38 -0.29
CA LYS A 666 -2.17 24.73 0.92
C LYS A 666 -3.33 24.26 1.80
N ARG A 667 -4.29 25.14 2.08
CA ARG A 667 -5.41 24.87 2.99
C ARG A 667 -6.43 23.90 2.38
N LYS A 668 -6.75 24.06 1.09
CA LYS A 668 -7.82 23.30 0.43
C LYS A 668 -7.37 21.93 -0.09
N ALA A 669 -6.11 21.79 -0.48
CA ALA A 669 -5.60 20.56 -1.08
C ALA A 669 -4.47 19.94 -0.25
N LEU A 670 -3.42 20.71 0.08
CA LEU A 670 -2.23 20.12 0.70
C LEU A 670 -2.45 19.66 2.15
N ASP A 671 -3.18 20.43 2.96
CA ASP A 671 -3.43 20.07 4.36
C ASP A 671 -4.30 18.78 4.48
N PRO A 672 -5.44 18.64 3.75
CA PRO A 672 -6.20 17.38 3.73
C PRO A 672 -5.38 16.19 3.21
N MET A 673 -4.57 16.39 2.16
CA MET A 673 -3.75 15.33 1.58
C MET A 673 -2.61 14.93 2.53
N SER A 674 -1.99 15.89 3.22
CA SER A 674 -1.00 15.61 4.27
C SER A 674 -1.61 14.77 5.40
N LYS A 675 -2.85 15.06 5.79
CA LYS A 675 -3.58 14.23 6.75
C LYS A 675 -3.77 12.81 6.22
N GLY A 676 -4.28 12.64 5.00
CA GLY A 676 -4.46 11.33 4.39
C GLY A 676 -3.16 10.52 4.26
N ILE A 677 -2.03 11.17 3.94
CA ILE A 677 -0.72 10.52 3.90
C ILE A 677 -0.23 10.12 5.30
N ASN A 678 -0.54 10.91 6.34
CA ASN A 678 -0.23 10.52 7.72
C ASN A 678 -1.07 9.32 8.17
N ASP A 679 -2.36 9.29 7.82
CA ASP A 679 -3.25 8.16 8.11
C ASP A 679 -2.75 6.89 7.39
N LEU A 680 -2.30 7.02 6.13
CA LEU A 680 -1.66 5.93 5.40
C LEU A 680 -0.35 5.45 6.06
N ASP A 681 0.57 6.37 6.42
CA ASP A 681 1.81 6.03 7.15
C ASP A 681 1.52 5.28 8.45
N GLN A 682 0.48 5.67 9.18
CA GLN A 682 0.05 4.99 10.39
C GLN A 682 -0.49 3.59 10.08
N GLY A 683 -1.41 3.46 9.12
CA GLY A 683 -1.93 2.16 8.70
C GLY A 683 -0.85 1.19 8.20
N MET A 684 0.17 1.68 7.49
CA MET A 684 1.28 0.84 7.03
C MET A 684 2.19 0.37 8.17
N LYS A 685 2.34 1.15 9.25
CA LYS A 685 3.05 0.72 10.46
C LYS A 685 2.28 -0.39 11.18
N GLU A 686 0.98 -0.22 11.32
CA GLU A 686 0.10 -1.24 11.93
C GLU A 686 0.11 -2.54 11.12
N LEU A 687 0.05 -2.46 9.79
CA LEU A 687 0.18 -3.63 8.92
C LEU A 687 1.53 -4.33 9.12
N LYS A 688 2.63 -3.56 9.14
CA LYS A 688 3.98 -4.10 9.37
C LYS A 688 4.08 -4.79 10.74
N GLU A 689 3.55 -4.18 11.79
CA GLU A 689 3.55 -4.78 13.13
C GLU A 689 2.69 -6.04 13.19
N GLY A 690 1.51 -6.03 12.56
CA GLY A 690 0.63 -7.17 12.45
C GLY A 690 1.26 -8.34 11.68
N SER A 691 1.92 -8.05 10.56
CA SER A 691 2.58 -9.08 9.73
C SER A 691 3.78 -9.71 10.45
N LEU A 692 4.54 -8.93 11.23
CA LEU A 692 5.64 -9.45 12.04
C LEU A 692 5.13 -10.38 13.14
N LYS A 693 4.06 -10.00 13.85
CA LYS A 693 3.43 -10.87 14.85
C LYS A 693 2.87 -12.15 14.23
N LEU A 694 2.26 -12.05 13.05
CA LEU A 694 1.75 -13.22 12.33
C LEU A 694 2.89 -14.17 11.93
N LYS A 695 4.02 -13.62 11.49
CA LYS A 695 5.23 -14.39 11.19
C LYS A 695 5.78 -15.10 12.42
N GLU A 696 5.95 -14.41 13.54
CA GLU A 696 6.40 -15.01 14.81
C GLU A 696 5.46 -16.14 15.28
N GLY A 697 4.14 -15.92 15.17
CA GLY A 697 3.14 -16.94 15.50
C GLY A 697 3.19 -18.16 14.57
N SER A 698 3.38 -17.94 13.27
CA SER A 698 3.52 -18.99 12.28
C SER A 698 4.80 -19.83 12.47
N GLU A 699 5.93 -19.18 12.74
CA GLU A 699 7.20 -19.86 13.07
C GLU A 699 7.04 -20.72 14.34
N THR A 700 6.33 -20.21 15.35
CA THR A 700 6.01 -20.97 16.57
C THR A 700 5.14 -22.19 16.26
N TYR A 701 4.09 -22.03 15.44
CA TYR A 701 3.22 -23.12 15.03
C TYR A 701 3.98 -24.20 14.26
N VAL A 702 4.78 -23.84 13.25
CA VAL A 702 5.61 -24.79 12.49
C VAL A 702 6.57 -25.54 13.41
N SER A 703 7.20 -24.85 14.36
CA SER A 703 8.07 -25.49 15.36
C SER A 703 7.32 -26.50 16.23
N LYS A 704 6.11 -26.17 16.70
CA LYS A 704 5.30 -27.09 17.52
C LYS A 704 4.70 -28.23 16.74
N PHE A 705 4.34 -27.99 15.48
CA PHE A 705 3.88 -29.04 14.58
C PHE A 705 4.98 -30.07 14.32
N LYS A 706 6.24 -29.62 14.16
CA LYS A 706 7.38 -30.53 14.02
C LYS A 706 7.56 -31.45 15.23
N GLU A 707 7.43 -30.93 16.46
CA GLU A 707 7.47 -31.74 17.68
C GLU A 707 6.34 -32.79 17.71
N PHE A 708 5.15 -32.44 17.24
CA PHE A 708 4.01 -33.37 17.14
C PHE A 708 4.26 -34.45 16.08
N ASP A 709 4.73 -34.06 14.89
CA ASP A 709 5.03 -34.94 13.77
C ASP A 709 6.09 -35.99 14.14
N GLU A 710 7.18 -35.57 14.77
CA GLU A 710 8.22 -36.47 15.31
C GLU A 710 7.65 -37.42 16.39
N GLY A 711 6.73 -36.94 17.22
CA GLY A 711 6.06 -37.76 18.23
C GLY A 711 5.11 -38.80 17.63
N LEU A 712 4.43 -38.46 16.54
CA LEU A 712 3.52 -39.35 15.81
C LEU A 712 4.28 -40.45 15.08
N GLU A 713 5.38 -40.09 14.39
CA GLU A 713 6.28 -41.07 13.76
C GLU A 713 6.79 -42.08 14.80
N LYS A 714 7.24 -41.58 15.95
CA LYS A 714 7.68 -42.43 17.05
C LYS A 714 6.57 -43.32 17.61
N TYR A 715 5.36 -42.80 17.79
CA TYR A 715 4.22 -43.61 18.26
C TYR A 715 3.89 -44.76 17.29
N LYS A 716 3.99 -44.50 15.98
CA LYS A 716 3.82 -45.55 14.98
C LYS A 716 4.95 -46.57 15.05
N GLU A 717 6.20 -46.13 14.98
CA GLU A 717 7.38 -47.01 14.92
C GLU A 717 7.56 -47.83 16.20
N ASP A 718 7.56 -47.17 17.37
CA ASP A 718 7.81 -47.83 18.65
C ASP A 718 6.56 -48.52 19.23
N GLY A 719 5.37 -48.11 18.79
CA GLY A 719 4.10 -48.60 19.33
C GLY A 719 3.41 -49.59 18.41
N ILE A 720 2.92 -49.11 17.27
CA ILE A 720 2.05 -49.87 16.38
C ILE A 720 2.84 -50.89 15.57
N ASP A 721 3.96 -50.51 14.97
CA ASP A 721 4.78 -51.44 14.17
C ASP A 721 5.38 -52.57 15.05
N GLN A 722 5.75 -52.24 16.30
CA GLN A 722 6.15 -53.24 17.29
C GLN A 722 5.02 -54.20 17.66
N LEU A 723 3.79 -53.69 17.82
CA LEU A 723 2.62 -54.51 18.10
C LEU A 723 2.31 -55.46 16.93
N THR A 724 2.33 -54.94 15.70
CA THR A 724 2.11 -55.69 14.47
C THR A 724 3.13 -56.80 14.27
N ASN A 725 4.41 -56.53 14.55
CA ASN A 725 5.45 -57.56 14.50
C ASN A 725 5.17 -58.70 15.49
N LYS A 726 4.73 -58.38 16.71
CA LYS A 726 4.41 -59.41 17.72
C LYS A 726 3.16 -60.22 17.39
N THR A 727 2.20 -59.65 16.67
CA THR A 727 0.96 -60.33 16.31
C THR A 727 1.12 -61.25 15.10
N GLN A 728 2.15 -61.06 14.27
CA GLN A 728 2.48 -62.00 13.18
C GLN A 728 2.78 -63.42 13.70
N ASP A 729 3.42 -63.55 14.87
CA ASP A 729 3.71 -64.85 15.45
C ASP A 729 2.44 -65.54 15.98
N LEU A 730 1.39 -64.79 16.34
CA LEU A 730 0.09 -65.35 16.77
C LEU A 730 -0.59 -66.12 15.63
N THR A 731 -0.52 -65.62 14.40
CA THR A 731 -1.08 -66.30 13.23
C THR A 731 -0.39 -67.65 12.99
N LYS A 732 0.91 -67.74 13.30
CA LYS A 732 1.70 -68.99 13.19
C LYS A 732 1.32 -69.98 14.28
N ILE A 733 1.23 -69.52 15.53
CA ILE A 733 0.76 -70.32 16.68
C ILE A 733 -0.65 -70.85 16.43
N LYS A 734 -1.55 -70.01 15.90
CA LYS A 734 -2.91 -70.43 15.52
C LYS A 734 -2.87 -71.57 14.51
N THR A 735 -2.06 -71.46 13.47
CA THR A 735 -1.95 -72.50 12.44
C THR A 735 -1.49 -73.83 13.06
N ILE A 736 -0.53 -73.80 13.99
CA ILE A 736 -0.12 -74.99 14.74
C ILE A 736 -1.27 -75.58 15.56
N LEU A 737 -2.03 -74.73 16.25
CA LEU A 737 -3.18 -75.14 17.05
C LEU A 737 -4.31 -75.73 16.20
N ASP A 738 -4.59 -75.16 15.02
CA ASP A 738 -5.58 -75.69 14.06
C ASP A 738 -5.21 -77.10 13.58
N HIS A 739 -3.92 -77.32 13.28
CA HIS A 739 -3.38 -78.63 12.92
C HIS A 739 -3.47 -79.63 14.09
N MET A 740 -3.05 -79.22 15.29
CA MET A 740 -3.16 -80.03 16.51
C MET A 740 -4.61 -80.44 16.78
N GLN A 741 -5.56 -79.52 16.65
CA GLN A 741 -6.98 -79.79 16.82
C GLN A 741 -7.49 -80.78 15.76
N THR A 742 -7.15 -80.55 14.49
CA THR A 742 -7.53 -81.45 13.39
C THR A 742 -7.02 -82.86 13.65
N MET A 743 -5.78 -82.99 14.15
CA MET A 743 -5.21 -84.28 14.53
C MET A 743 -5.88 -84.88 15.76
N ALA A 744 -6.30 -84.09 16.75
CA ALA A 744 -7.05 -84.56 17.91
C ALA A 744 -8.41 -85.15 17.50
N GLN A 745 -9.12 -84.45 16.61
CA GLN A 745 -10.39 -84.91 16.04
C GLN A 745 -10.21 -86.16 15.16
N ALA A 746 -9.13 -86.23 14.38
CA ALA A 746 -8.83 -87.41 13.56
C ALA A 746 -8.48 -88.65 14.40
N ASN A 747 -7.88 -88.45 15.58
CA ASN A 747 -7.48 -89.51 16.51
C ASN A 747 -8.44 -89.63 17.70
N ASN A 748 -9.73 -89.38 17.49
CA ASN A 748 -10.74 -89.39 18.56
C ASN A 748 -11.28 -90.79 18.90
N SER A 749 -10.90 -91.81 18.12
CA SER A 749 -11.43 -93.18 18.23
C SER A 749 -10.38 -94.24 17.93
N PHE A 750 -10.37 -95.30 18.76
CA PHE A 750 -9.56 -96.50 18.60
C PHE A 750 -10.29 -97.61 17.85
N SER A 751 -11.62 -97.68 17.90
CA SER A 751 -12.41 -98.68 17.15
C SER A 751 -12.91 -98.18 15.78
N GLY A 752 -12.82 -96.88 15.54
CA GLY A 752 -13.35 -96.19 14.37
C GLY A 752 -14.60 -95.36 14.71
N THR A 753 -14.84 -94.27 13.96
CA THR A 753 -15.98 -93.38 14.17
C THR A 753 -16.69 -93.05 12.85
N THR A 754 -17.90 -92.50 12.94
CA THR A 754 -18.64 -91.87 11.83
C THR A 754 -19.03 -90.45 12.23
N PRO A 755 -19.36 -89.56 11.28
CA PRO A 755 -19.80 -88.18 11.58
C PRO A 755 -21.07 -88.08 12.44
N GLU A 756 -21.81 -89.18 12.60
CA GLU A 756 -23.03 -89.26 13.42
C GLU A 756 -22.72 -89.28 14.93
N PHE A 757 -21.45 -89.51 15.31
CA PHE A 757 -21.00 -89.54 16.70
C PHE A 757 -20.13 -88.36 17.09
N GLU A 758 -20.37 -87.82 18.27
CA GLU A 758 -19.34 -87.14 19.04
C GLU A 758 -18.50 -88.24 19.73
N THR A 759 -17.32 -88.54 19.18
CA THR A 759 -16.48 -89.64 19.65
C THR A 759 -15.31 -89.12 20.48
N ARG A 760 -15.09 -89.75 21.63
CA ARG A 760 -14.01 -89.45 22.56
C ARG A 760 -13.33 -90.75 22.96
N SER A 761 -12.01 -90.76 23.03
CA SER A 761 -11.25 -91.93 23.44
C SER A 761 -10.20 -91.58 24.49
N ARG A 762 -10.04 -92.50 25.44
CA ARG A 762 -8.99 -92.46 26.46
C ARG A 762 -8.37 -93.83 26.63
N ILE A 763 -7.08 -93.85 26.90
CA ILE A 763 -6.33 -95.08 27.19
C ILE A 763 -6.01 -95.07 28.67
N ILE A 764 -6.26 -96.18 29.35
CA ILE A 764 -5.89 -96.43 30.73
C ILE A 764 -4.84 -97.53 30.72
N GLU A 765 -3.59 -97.16 30.95
CA GLU A 765 -2.50 -98.11 31.11
C GLU A 765 -2.33 -98.49 32.57
N LYS A 766 -2.20 -99.79 32.81
CA LYS A 766 -1.70 -100.36 34.04
C LYS A 766 -0.36 -101.02 33.74
N ILE A 767 0.72 -100.47 34.28
CA ILE A 767 2.09 -100.91 34.00
C ILE A 767 2.64 -101.57 35.25
N LYS A 768 3.11 -102.80 35.10
CA LYS A 768 3.89 -103.53 36.10
C LYS A 768 5.36 -103.31 35.79
#